data_AF-A0A1T4WDU6-F1
#
_entry.id   AF-A0A1T4WDU6-F1
#
_cell.length_a   1.000
_cell.length_b   1.000
_cell.length_c   1.000
_cell.angle_alpha   90.00
_cell.angle_beta   90.00
_cell.angle_gamma   90.00
#
_symmetry.space_group_name_H-M   'P 1'
#
loop_
_entity.id
_entity.type
_entity.pdbx_description
1 polymer ?
#
loop_
_entity_poly.entity_id
_entity_poly.type
_entity_poly.pdbx_seq_one_letter_code
_entity_poly.pdbx_strand_id
1 'polypeptide(L)'
;MPEERKVYRRPARTAAPAPQAGQTAPRPDAPPPPKKKKRPGAKRRRSRLVLGLCLLCLLVVVIVSVVLVRCSAEEKGPAEADFGTPAAAWQKNDLGYYFNTSGRAMPAAVLKGMDVSKFQGEIDWEKAKAAGIDFAIIRCGFGGEWDGQEENWAQDDPQWRRNADECTRLGIPFGAYLYSYATTVEEARSEADHVARLLGLTAPPQEGLDDYTAAPYRLSYPVYYDLEDKYISGVFPSEMAEITQAFFDRLTEYGYIGAQGLYASRNWVRARMTDPAFDKWRDNLWIARFSDDLDYAGTYDMWQCTFSAPGADYGVQSETVDLDFVMKPFKFTGVSACNGKTAAPVLLNDTYTDELHMDGKDAYATLATNEPGEKDGGRRVYWTTSDKTVATVDKNGTVRARTDSGECTITATLADGTERLTCRVRVGDITVPIFATAGLRGDRATLADAAALKGATPDSILLDAGDSLHGTESASLTGGMDMLSAFSAAGYDLHAMALTDFAYGTTRLVSDANMGSGPSLASNLLNNEGTAVFYRSTSWSRNRVTNGRYTVVERAGYKIGFFVLNDPAQAAVISASNGEFITARDWTDTAAEQITALQNAGCDAILAIVSTAPAGDWQKALLSQGVTAIIDGTTAENGTNVLGADLGLTGVAQLDLVFTQGGGCRVELRQPVAAAEMESRRATWLAMSTADAAQADTAADAADPGKDTEAVGGSDTTAPTETADEAQQAGADAYTSAAAEIATLDADDQSILYTPLFTYAANPDANKTISFGNYLAALYAEIVTNDTATGLPEGASVEAFAGGVTEPEYGEITRGDLMAALPATARIQLVSTTAEAARALADGGTVSRVYQNSLTEYAPEGDVVYIVTDTATLAGLGAEYTVLRDYGDVFWSVRMNINDLTANFTTEFVLPEAPQYGVGRRG
;
A
#
# COMPACT_ATOMS: atom_id res chain seq x y z
N MET A 1 -21.19 -69.28 -12.58
CA MET A 1 -20.18 -70.35 -12.82
C MET A 1 -18.90 -69.67 -13.26
N PRO A 2 -17.72 -70.28 -13.08
CA PRO A 2 -17.22 -71.09 -11.95
C PRO A 2 -16.11 -70.26 -11.22
N GLU A 3 -15.41 -70.61 -10.13
CA GLU A 3 -15.39 -71.65 -9.08
C GLU A 3 -14.36 -71.18 -8.00
N GLU A 4 -14.08 -71.78 -6.82
CA GLU A 4 -14.54 -72.99 -6.13
C GLU A 4 -14.33 -72.85 -4.59
N ARG A 5 -15.17 -73.51 -3.77
CA ARG A 5 -14.84 -74.08 -2.41
C ARG A 5 -14.49 -73.11 -1.23
N LYS A 6 -14.60 -73.46 0.06
CA LYS A 6 -15.30 -74.52 0.85
C LYS A 6 -15.42 -74.03 2.33
N VAL A 7 -16.60 -73.98 2.98
CA VAL A 7 -17.35 -75.04 3.71
C VAL A 7 -17.12 -75.13 5.24
N TYR A 8 -18.24 -74.98 5.99
CA TYR A 8 -18.53 -75.49 7.37
C TYR A 8 -17.82 -74.78 8.56
N ARG A 9 -18.32 -74.85 9.82
CA ARG A 9 -19.40 -75.68 10.43
C ARG A 9 -20.22 -74.97 11.54
N ARG A 10 -21.26 -75.66 12.04
CA ARG A 10 -22.29 -75.22 13.03
C ARG A 10 -21.96 -75.58 14.51
N PRO A 11 -22.72 -75.04 15.51
CA PRO A 11 -22.47 -75.19 16.95
C PRO A 11 -23.36 -76.24 17.69
N ALA A 12 -23.04 -76.50 18.97
CA ALA A 12 -23.89 -77.06 20.05
C ALA A 12 -23.24 -76.70 21.42
N ARG A 13 -23.89 -76.46 22.57
CA ARG A 13 -25.28 -76.55 23.10
C ARG A 13 -25.77 -77.93 23.61
N THR A 14 -25.57 -78.19 24.92
CA THR A 14 -26.26 -79.17 25.81
C THR A 14 -25.89 -78.82 27.28
N ALA A 15 -26.71 -78.98 28.33
CA ALA A 15 -28.15 -79.26 28.48
C ALA A 15 -28.61 -78.87 29.93
N ALA A 16 -29.93 -78.87 30.19
CA ALA A 16 -30.58 -78.69 31.51
C ALA A 16 -31.01 -80.09 32.10
N PRO A 17 -31.72 -80.27 33.26
CA PRO A 17 -32.45 -79.32 34.13
C PRO A 17 -32.32 -79.57 35.67
N ALA A 18 -33.30 -79.12 36.48
CA ALA A 18 -33.45 -79.26 37.95
C ALA A 18 -34.32 -80.51 38.36
N PRO A 19 -34.96 -80.69 39.56
CA PRO A 19 -34.94 -79.94 40.85
C PRO A 19 -34.98 -80.78 42.19
N GLN A 20 -34.99 -80.06 43.33
CA GLN A 20 -35.69 -80.34 44.62
C GLN A 20 -35.35 -81.50 45.63
N ALA A 21 -35.58 -81.14 46.92
CA ALA A 21 -36.07 -81.94 48.08
C ALA A 21 -35.12 -82.83 48.92
N GLY A 22 -35.37 -82.86 50.25
CA GLY A 22 -34.76 -83.78 51.24
C GLY A 22 -34.62 -83.18 52.66
N GLN A 23 -35.41 -83.67 53.64
CA GLN A 23 -35.31 -83.29 55.08
C GLN A 23 -34.86 -84.48 55.94
N THR A 24 -34.16 -84.24 57.07
CA THR A 24 -34.46 -84.70 58.45
C THR A 24 -33.23 -84.60 59.41
N ALA A 25 -33.44 -84.75 60.73
CA ALA A 25 -32.45 -84.65 61.81
C ALA A 25 -32.64 -85.78 62.85
N PRO A 26 -31.74 -85.94 63.86
CA PRO A 26 -32.14 -85.68 65.26
C PRO A 26 -31.05 -85.14 66.23
N ARG A 27 -31.43 -84.95 67.52
CA ARG A 27 -30.72 -84.38 68.73
C ARG A 27 -30.03 -85.48 69.61
N PRO A 28 -29.41 -85.28 70.83
CA PRO A 28 -29.40 -84.15 71.83
C PRO A 28 -28.01 -83.82 72.49
N ASP A 29 -27.80 -83.10 73.64
CA ASP A 29 -28.27 -81.79 74.19
C ASP A 29 -27.24 -81.26 75.28
N ALA A 30 -27.62 -80.71 76.46
CA ALA A 30 -26.74 -79.99 77.46
C ALA A 30 -27.21 -80.20 78.96
N PRO A 31 -26.72 -79.57 80.10
CA PRO A 31 -25.93 -78.32 80.39
C PRO A 31 -24.74 -78.57 81.44
N PRO A 32 -24.45 -77.93 82.64
CA PRO A 32 -24.76 -76.60 83.27
C PRO A 32 -23.61 -75.58 83.77
N PRO A 33 -22.96 -75.60 84.98
CA PRO A 33 -22.51 -74.36 85.73
C PRO A 33 -20.97 -74.25 86.03
N PRO A 34 -20.36 -73.34 86.90
CA PRO A 34 -20.87 -72.35 87.87
C PRO A 34 -20.27 -70.88 87.90
N LYS A 35 -19.26 -70.51 88.74
CA LYS A 35 -19.08 -69.10 89.25
C LYS A 35 -17.64 -68.53 89.58
N LYS A 36 -17.43 -67.24 89.20
CA LYS A 36 -16.70 -66.08 89.86
C LYS A 36 -15.19 -65.68 89.58
N LYS A 37 -15.04 -64.49 88.94
CA LYS A 37 -14.15 -63.29 89.15
C LYS A 37 -12.58 -63.33 89.14
N LYS A 38 -11.95 -62.59 88.18
CA LYS A 38 -11.12 -61.35 88.41
C LYS A 38 -10.78 -60.59 87.08
N ARG A 39 -10.01 -59.49 87.14
CA ARG A 39 -9.67 -58.45 86.10
C ARG A 39 -8.12 -58.38 85.90
N PRO A 40 -7.52 -57.57 84.97
CA PRO A 40 -8.03 -56.86 83.77
C PRO A 40 -7.17 -57.09 82.48
N GLY A 41 -7.48 -56.46 81.34
CA GLY A 41 -6.54 -56.41 80.18
C GLY A 41 -7.11 -55.86 78.85
N ALA A 42 -6.30 -55.08 78.13
CA ALA A 42 -6.67 -54.30 76.94
C ALA A 42 -7.06 -55.11 75.67
N LYS A 43 -8.07 -54.63 74.90
CA LYS A 43 -8.09 -54.44 73.42
C LYS A 43 -9.51 -54.10 72.88
N ARG A 44 -9.87 -52.80 72.79
CA ARG A 44 -11.05 -52.32 72.02
C ARG A 44 -10.86 -50.91 71.43
N ARG A 45 -9.71 -50.65 70.78
CA ARG A 45 -9.41 -49.36 70.11
C ARG A 45 -8.94 -49.46 68.64
N ARG A 46 -8.33 -50.58 68.19
CA ARG A 46 -7.79 -50.69 66.82
C ARG A 46 -8.84 -50.77 65.70
N SER A 47 -9.97 -51.47 65.90
CA SER A 47 -10.96 -51.69 64.82
C SER A 47 -11.62 -50.39 64.32
N ARG A 48 -12.05 -49.49 65.20
CA ARG A 48 -12.61 -48.17 64.79
C ARG A 48 -11.55 -47.27 64.16
N LEU A 49 -10.30 -47.39 64.57
CA LEU A 49 -9.20 -46.58 64.04
C LEU A 49 -8.78 -47.04 62.63
N VAL A 50 -8.78 -48.35 62.36
CA VAL A 50 -8.62 -48.90 61.00
C VAL A 50 -9.80 -48.52 60.11
N LEU A 51 -11.05 -48.66 60.58
CA LEU A 51 -12.22 -48.28 59.79
C LEU A 51 -12.24 -46.76 59.48
N GLY A 52 -11.85 -45.93 60.44
CA GLY A 52 -11.66 -44.49 60.25
C GLY A 52 -10.52 -44.17 59.28
N LEU A 53 -9.41 -44.91 59.31
CA LEU A 53 -8.33 -44.76 58.35
C LEU A 53 -8.75 -45.18 56.94
N CYS A 54 -9.50 -46.28 56.78
CA CYS A 54 -10.06 -46.69 55.50
C CYS A 54 -11.06 -45.66 54.95
N LEU A 55 -11.93 -45.09 55.79
CA LEU A 55 -12.83 -44.00 55.39
C LEU A 55 -12.07 -42.72 55.03
N LEU A 56 -11.00 -42.38 55.75
CA LEU A 56 -10.13 -41.24 55.43
C LEU A 56 -9.39 -41.47 54.10
N CYS A 57 -8.83 -42.66 53.87
CA CYS A 57 -8.21 -43.03 52.61
C CYS A 57 -9.21 -43.04 51.45
N LEU A 58 -10.45 -43.49 51.67
CA LEU A 58 -11.50 -43.48 50.65
C LEU A 58 -11.97 -42.04 50.37
N LEU A 59 -12.08 -41.19 51.40
CA LEU A 59 -12.33 -39.75 51.23
C LEU A 59 -11.18 -39.07 50.47
N VAL A 60 -9.92 -39.37 50.80
CA VAL A 60 -8.74 -38.84 50.09
C VAL A 60 -8.69 -39.36 48.66
N VAL A 61 -9.02 -40.63 48.40
CA VAL A 61 -9.12 -41.16 47.02
C VAL A 61 -10.27 -40.48 46.28
N VAL A 62 -11.44 -40.24 46.88
CA VAL A 62 -12.53 -39.49 46.25
C VAL A 62 -12.14 -38.03 45.99
N ILE A 63 -11.44 -37.37 46.92
CA ILE A 63 -10.93 -36.01 46.72
C ILE A 63 -9.88 -35.99 45.60
N VAL A 64 -8.92 -36.92 45.60
CA VAL A 64 -7.89 -37.03 44.56
C VAL A 64 -8.51 -37.41 43.21
N SER A 65 -9.52 -38.27 43.16
CA SER A 65 -10.26 -38.57 41.93
C SER A 65 -11.11 -37.40 41.45
N VAL A 66 -11.73 -36.61 42.34
CA VAL A 66 -12.47 -35.39 41.98
C VAL A 66 -11.52 -34.28 41.54
N VAL A 67 -10.33 -34.18 42.13
CA VAL A 67 -9.25 -33.28 41.67
C VAL A 67 -8.73 -33.75 40.32
N LEU A 68 -8.39 -35.02 40.15
CA LEU A 68 -7.94 -35.58 38.87
C LEU A 68 -8.99 -35.41 37.78
N VAL A 69 -10.28 -35.69 38.04
CA VAL A 69 -11.37 -35.46 37.08
C VAL A 69 -11.61 -33.97 36.81
N ARG A 70 -11.28 -33.06 37.74
CA ARG A 70 -11.28 -31.60 37.50
C ARG A 70 -10.00 -31.09 36.81
N CYS A 71 -8.93 -31.87 36.81
CA CYS A 71 -7.68 -31.60 36.10
C CYS A 71 -7.57 -32.36 34.77
N SER A 72 -8.46 -33.32 34.51
CA SER A 72 -8.58 -34.10 33.27
C SER A 72 -9.92 -33.90 32.57
N ALA A 73 -10.79 -33.03 33.10
CA ALA A 73 -11.81 -32.38 32.29
C ALA A 73 -11.08 -31.30 31.51
N GLU A 74 -10.79 -31.57 30.24
CA GLU A 74 -10.37 -30.54 29.31
C GLU A 74 -11.43 -29.44 29.33
N GLU A 75 -10.99 -28.18 29.48
CA GLU A 75 -11.91 -27.06 29.31
C GLU A 75 -12.39 -27.11 27.86
N LYS A 76 -13.70 -27.26 27.67
CA LYS A 76 -14.30 -27.15 26.33
C LYS A 76 -13.84 -25.84 25.71
N GLY A 77 -13.47 -25.88 24.43
CA GLY A 77 -13.13 -24.67 23.67
C GLY A 77 -14.33 -23.73 23.48
N PRO A 78 -14.18 -22.70 22.63
CA PRO A 78 -15.30 -21.87 22.22
C PRO A 78 -16.41 -22.73 21.59
N ALA A 79 -17.65 -22.24 21.63
CA ALA A 79 -18.73 -22.84 20.87
C ALA A 79 -18.49 -22.71 19.35
N GLU A 80 -19.20 -23.53 18.58
CA GLU A 80 -19.39 -23.29 17.15
C GLU A 80 -20.33 -22.09 16.97
N ALA A 81 -20.00 -21.18 16.05
CA ALA A 81 -20.71 -19.92 15.89
C ALA A 81 -22.08 -20.13 15.23
N ASP A 82 -23.16 -19.89 15.98
CA ASP A 82 -24.52 -19.92 15.46
C ASP A 82 -24.99 -18.50 15.10
N PHE A 83 -24.94 -18.19 13.80
CA PHE A 83 -25.50 -16.96 13.24
C PHE A 83 -26.96 -17.12 12.79
N GLY A 84 -27.55 -18.31 12.91
CA GLY A 84 -28.91 -18.61 12.45
C GLY A 84 -29.05 -18.64 10.92
N THR A 85 -30.28 -18.43 10.44
CA THR A 85 -30.55 -18.33 8.99
C THR A 85 -30.06 -16.98 8.45
N PRO A 86 -29.29 -16.92 7.35
CA PRO A 86 -28.90 -15.65 6.73
C PRO A 86 -30.10 -14.80 6.30
N ALA A 87 -30.01 -13.50 6.53
CA ALA A 87 -30.92 -12.52 5.94
C ALA A 87 -30.46 -12.10 4.53
N ALA A 88 -31.25 -11.27 3.87
CA ALA A 88 -30.79 -10.56 2.68
C ALA A 88 -29.67 -9.56 3.03
N ALA A 89 -28.89 -9.15 2.02
CA ALA A 89 -27.81 -8.18 2.19
C ALA A 89 -28.29 -6.91 2.92
N TRP A 90 -27.51 -6.49 3.91
CA TRP A 90 -27.75 -5.33 4.79
C TRP A 90 -29.04 -5.41 5.64
N GLN A 91 -29.62 -6.61 5.79
CA GLN A 91 -30.77 -6.86 6.67
C GLN A 91 -30.40 -7.66 7.91
N LYS A 92 -31.19 -7.49 8.97
CA LYS A 92 -31.04 -8.15 10.28
C LYS A 92 -31.89 -9.43 10.31
N ASN A 93 -31.36 -10.53 10.85
CA ASN A 93 -32.14 -11.76 11.05
C ASN A 93 -32.77 -11.85 12.46
N ASP A 94 -33.54 -12.92 12.70
CA ASP A 94 -34.25 -13.17 13.97
C ASP A 94 -33.32 -13.28 15.21
N LEU A 95 -32.02 -13.55 15.02
CA LEU A 95 -31.02 -13.56 16.11
C LEU A 95 -30.35 -12.19 16.33
N GLY A 96 -30.61 -11.21 15.46
CA GLY A 96 -30.07 -9.86 15.56
C GLY A 96 -28.79 -9.61 14.74
N TYR A 97 -28.31 -10.57 13.96
CA TYR A 97 -27.14 -10.38 13.10
C TYR A 97 -27.51 -9.72 11.77
N TYR A 98 -26.70 -8.76 11.32
CA TYR A 98 -26.74 -8.26 9.94
C TYR A 98 -25.88 -9.13 9.01
N PHE A 99 -26.17 -9.09 7.72
CA PHE A 99 -25.47 -9.88 6.70
C PHE A 99 -24.93 -9.01 5.55
N ASN A 100 -23.77 -9.34 5.00
CA ASN A 100 -23.17 -8.64 3.87
C ASN A 100 -23.70 -9.16 2.50
N THR A 101 -23.15 -8.64 1.40
CA THR A 101 -23.49 -9.05 0.03
C THR A 101 -23.20 -10.53 -0.26
N SER A 102 -22.12 -11.09 0.28
CA SER A 102 -21.82 -12.53 0.22
C SER A 102 -22.62 -13.39 1.22
N GLY A 103 -23.57 -12.83 1.95
CA GLY A 103 -24.40 -13.57 2.91
C GLY A 103 -23.66 -14.05 4.15
N ARG A 104 -22.48 -13.49 4.47
CA ARG A 104 -21.77 -13.70 5.74
C ARG A 104 -22.36 -12.81 6.84
N ALA A 105 -22.43 -13.33 8.05
CA ALA A 105 -22.86 -12.57 9.22
C ALA A 105 -21.81 -11.52 9.64
N MET A 106 -22.28 -10.37 10.13
CA MET A 106 -21.47 -9.26 10.60
C MET A 106 -21.66 -9.07 12.12
N PRO A 107 -21.03 -9.90 12.99
CA PRO A 107 -21.27 -9.88 14.44
C PRO A 107 -20.91 -8.56 15.11
N ALA A 108 -19.94 -7.81 14.56
CA ALA A 108 -19.56 -6.49 15.04
C ALA A 108 -20.58 -5.38 14.74
N ALA A 109 -21.52 -5.59 13.80
CA ALA A 109 -22.48 -4.57 13.37
C ALA A 109 -23.69 -4.55 14.33
N VAL A 110 -23.87 -3.47 15.09
CA VAL A 110 -24.90 -3.40 16.15
C VAL A 110 -26.15 -2.62 15.75
N LEU A 111 -26.00 -1.53 14.99
CA LEU A 111 -27.07 -0.65 14.50
C LEU A 111 -26.85 -0.37 13.01
N LYS A 112 -27.94 -0.21 12.25
CA LYS A 112 -27.91 0.16 10.82
C LYS A 112 -28.37 1.61 10.63
N GLY A 113 -27.65 2.37 9.81
CA GLY A 113 -28.01 3.73 9.45
C GLY A 113 -27.96 3.96 7.94
N MET A 114 -28.17 5.21 7.57
CA MET A 114 -27.93 5.73 6.22
C MET A 114 -27.46 7.18 6.34
N ASP A 115 -26.47 7.58 5.55
CA ASP A 115 -26.15 8.98 5.34
C ASP A 115 -26.88 9.56 4.13
N VAL A 116 -27.26 10.83 4.23
CA VAL A 116 -28.22 11.44 3.28
C VAL A 116 -27.99 12.93 3.06
N SER A 117 -28.32 13.37 1.84
CA SER A 117 -28.14 14.74 1.37
C SER A 117 -29.24 15.12 0.37
N LYS A 118 -29.14 16.30 -0.28
CA LYS A 118 -30.00 16.69 -1.42
C LYS A 118 -30.06 15.67 -2.56
N PHE A 119 -29.05 14.81 -2.72
CA PHE A 119 -29.01 13.81 -3.78
C PHE A 119 -30.04 12.69 -3.58
N GLN A 120 -30.45 12.42 -2.34
CA GLN A 120 -31.46 11.42 -1.99
C GLN A 120 -32.92 11.92 -2.16
N GLY A 121 -33.10 13.20 -2.50
CA GLY A 121 -34.42 13.83 -2.72
C GLY A 121 -35.22 14.01 -1.43
N GLU A 122 -36.55 13.96 -1.52
CA GLU A 122 -37.42 14.09 -0.35
C GLU A 122 -37.73 12.71 0.30
N ILE A 123 -37.21 12.48 1.50
CA ILE A 123 -37.21 11.17 2.17
C ILE A 123 -38.50 10.91 2.99
N ASP A 124 -39.07 9.70 2.84
CA ASP A 124 -40.08 9.13 3.74
C ASP A 124 -39.40 8.49 4.96
N TRP A 125 -39.20 9.30 6.00
CA TRP A 125 -38.53 8.89 7.24
C TRP A 125 -39.33 7.87 8.07
N GLU A 126 -40.65 7.78 7.90
CA GLU A 126 -41.46 6.75 8.58
C GLU A 126 -41.24 5.39 7.92
N LYS A 127 -41.11 5.34 6.59
CA LYS A 127 -40.67 4.15 5.86
C LYS A 127 -39.21 3.79 6.12
N ALA A 128 -38.29 4.76 6.17
CA ALA A 128 -36.90 4.50 6.53
C ALA A 128 -36.77 3.79 7.89
N LYS A 129 -37.47 4.33 8.91
CA LYS A 129 -37.52 3.72 10.24
C LYS A 129 -38.16 2.33 10.23
N ALA A 130 -39.16 2.09 9.38
CA ALA A 130 -39.76 0.76 9.19
C ALA A 130 -38.84 -0.23 8.45
N ALA A 131 -37.90 0.24 7.62
CA ALA A 131 -36.86 -0.57 6.96
C ALA A 131 -35.65 -0.89 7.88
N GLY A 132 -35.75 -0.57 9.17
CA GLY A 132 -34.71 -0.82 10.17
C GLY A 132 -33.53 0.15 10.09
N ILE A 133 -33.79 1.41 9.73
CA ILE A 133 -32.83 2.51 9.94
C ILE A 133 -32.93 2.96 11.41
N ASP A 134 -31.88 2.65 12.18
CA ASP A 134 -31.73 2.97 13.60
C ASP A 134 -31.20 4.40 13.82
N PHE A 135 -30.46 4.96 12.85
CA PHE A 135 -29.87 6.32 12.89
C PHE A 135 -29.63 6.91 11.49
N ALA A 136 -29.26 8.18 11.39
CA ALA A 136 -28.83 8.79 10.12
C ALA A 136 -27.72 9.85 10.29
N ILE A 137 -26.84 10.00 9.29
CA ILE A 137 -25.84 11.08 9.24
C ILE A 137 -26.20 12.03 8.09
N ILE A 138 -26.61 13.26 8.42
CA ILE A 138 -27.26 14.15 7.45
C ILE A 138 -26.24 15.21 6.98
N ARG A 139 -26.07 15.40 5.67
CA ARG A 139 -25.25 16.52 5.19
C ARG A 139 -25.92 17.84 5.59
N CYS A 140 -25.20 18.66 6.34
CA CYS A 140 -25.65 20.02 6.65
C CYS A 140 -25.29 20.99 5.52
N GLY A 141 -24.09 20.84 4.94
CA GLY A 141 -23.64 21.61 3.79
C GLY A 141 -22.31 21.11 3.24
N PHE A 142 -21.63 21.96 2.51
CA PHE A 142 -20.23 21.83 2.10
C PHE A 142 -19.54 23.20 2.25
N GLY A 143 -18.21 23.24 2.32
CA GLY A 143 -17.44 24.48 2.28
C GLY A 143 -17.81 25.57 3.30
N GLY A 144 -17.27 26.77 3.10
CA GLY A 144 -17.27 27.86 4.08
C GLY A 144 -18.55 28.70 4.13
N GLU A 145 -18.76 29.37 5.26
CA GLU A 145 -19.89 30.28 5.52
C GLU A 145 -19.93 31.47 4.55
N TRP A 146 -21.14 31.97 4.27
CA TRP A 146 -21.31 33.09 3.33
C TRP A 146 -20.86 34.43 3.93
N ASP A 147 -19.81 35.01 3.36
CA ASP A 147 -19.28 36.32 3.72
C ASP A 147 -20.07 37.51 3.11
N GLY A 148 -21.03 37.23 2.22
CA GLY A 148 -21.83 38.22 1.50
C GLY A 148 -21.20 38.72 0.19
N GLN A 149 -20.05 38.21 -0.24
CA GLN A 149 -19.35 38.64 -1.46
C GLN A 149 -19.56 37.69 -2.65
N GLU A 150 -19.68 36.39 -2.42
CA GLU A 150 -19.88 35.41 -3.51
C GLU A 150 -21.28 35.49 -4.15
N GLU A 151 -21.32 35.68 -5.47
CA GLU A 151 -22.56 35.68 -6.26
C GLU A 151 -23.02 34.23 -6.53
N ASN A 152 -24.24 33.89 -6.11
CA ASN A 152 -24.82 32.54 -6.13
C ASN A 152 -24.18 31.53 -5.15
N TRP A 153 -23.63 32.00 -4.02
CA TRP A 153 -23.31 31.12 -2.88
C TRP A 153 -24.55 30.30 -2.50
N ALA A 154 -24.38 28.98 -2.41
CA ALA A 154 -25.46 28.02 -2.15
C ALA A 154 -24.90 26.73 -1.54
N GLN A 155 -24.20 26.86 -0.41
CA GLN A 155 -23.42 25.77 0.18
C GLN A 155 -24.14 25.02 1.33
N ASP A 156 -25.21 25.59 1.90
CA ASP A 156 -26.25 24.85 2.65
C ASP A 156 -26.75 23.65 1.83
N ASP A 157 -26.95 22.48 2.45
CA ASP A 157 -27.69 21.40 1.80
C ASP A 157 -29.22 21.67 1.91
N PRO A 158 -29.96 21.81 0.78
CA PRO A 158 -31.37 22.18 0.81
C PRO A 158 -32.30 21.11 1.42
N GLN A 159 -31.81 19.92 1.76
CA GLN A 159 -32.58 18.94 2.55
C GLN A 159 -32.20 18.92 4.04
N TRP A 160 -31.15 19.64 4.48
CA TRP A 160 -30.67 19.65 5.87
C TRP A 160 -31.80 19.87 6.88
N ARG A 161 -32.48 21.03 6.82
CA ARG A 161 -33.57 21.39 7.75
C ARG A 161 -34.65 20.32 7.78
N ARG A 162 -35.15 19.89 6.60
CA ARG A 162 -36.24 18.91 6.52
C ARG A 162 -35.84 17.59 7.17
N ASN A 163 -34.64 17.09 6.88
CA ASN A 163 -34.20 15.80 7.39
C ASN A 163 -33.87 15.86 8.89
N ALA A 164 -33.28 16.95 9.38
CA ALA A 164 -33.03 17.18 10.80
C ALA A 164 -34.35 17.35 11.59
N ASP A 165 -35.32 18.09 11.05
CA ASP A 165 -36.65 18.27 11.65
C ASP A 165 -37.44 16.95 11.70
N GLU A 166 -37.42 16.15 10.63
CA GLU A 166 -38.12 14.85 10.59
C GLU A 166 -37.46 13.79 11.48
N CYS A 167 -36.13 13.72 11.53
CA CYS A 167 -35.43 12.87 12.49
C CYS A 167 -35.74 13.29 13.94
N THR A 168 -35.80 14.59 14.21
CA THR A 168 -36.22 15.14 15.51
C THR A 168 -37.68 14.79 15.84
N ARG A 169 -38.60 14.92 14.88
CA ARG A 169 -40.03 14.58 15.02
C ARG A 169 -40.25 13.11 15.35
N LEU A 170 -39.51 12.23 14.68
CA LEU A 170 -39.66 10.78 14.78
C LEU A 170 -38.79 10.15 15.87
N GLY A 171 -37.92 10.91 16.52
CA GLY A 171 -36.93 10.38 17.46
C GLY A 171 -36.02 9.36 16.80
N ILE A 172 -35.47 9.72 15.63
CA ILE A 172 -34.37 8.99 14.98
C ILE A 172 -33.07 9.70 15.42
N PRO A 173 -32.17 9.03 16.16
CA PRO A 173 -30.84 9.55 16.46
C PRO A 173 -30.11 9.97 15.18
N PHE A 174 -29.58 11.19 15.13
CA PHE A 174 -28.86 11.66 13.95
C PHE A 174 -27.57 12.42 14.27
N GLY A 175 -26.66 12.44 13.29
CA GLY A 175 -25.45 13.24 13.24
C GLY A 175 -25.49 14.19 12.04
N ALA A 176 -24.43 14.97 11.88
CA ALA A 176 -24.28 15.89 10.75
C ALA A 176 -22.91 15.69 10.07
N TYR A 177 -22.82 15.93 8.77
CA TYR A 177 -21.52 16.05 8.09
C TYR A 177 -21.42 17.31 7.23
N LEU A 178 -20.20 17.83 7.09
CA LEU A 178 -19.85 18.91 6.18
C LEU A 178 -18.69 18.45 5.27
N TYR A 179 -18.94 18.46 3.96
CA TYR A 179 -17.95 18.14 2.93
C TYR A 179 -16.93 19.29 2.80
N SER A 180 -15.66 19.03 3.13
CA SER A 180 -14.64 20.07 3.22
C SER A 180 -13.94 20.36 1.89
N TYR A 181 -13.59 21.63 1.70
CA TYR A 181 -12.62 22.08 0.70
C TYR A 181 -11.42 22.82 1.33
N ALA A 182 -11.33 22.88 2.67
CA ALA A 182 -10.34 23.68 3.37
C ALA A 182 -8.89 23.21 3.16
N THR A 183 -8.05 24.13 2.70
CA THR A 183 -6.60 23.98 2.58
C THR A 183 -5.84 24.79 3.63
N THR A 184 -6.54 25.60 4.42
CA THR A 184 -6.02 26.51 5.43
C THR A 184 -6.84 26.50 6.73
N VAL A 185 -6.24 26.97 7.82
CA VAL A 185 -6.89 27.13 9.13
C VAL A 185 -8.05 28.13 9.07
N GLU A 186 -7.92 29.18 8.26
CA GLU A 186 -8.96 30.20 8.06
C GLU A 186 -10.19 29.64 7.33
N GLU A 187 -9.99 28.84 6.28
CA GLU A 187 -11.07 28.14 5.57
C GLU A 187 -11.78 27.13 6.50
N ALA A 188 -11.02 26.34 7.26
CA ALA A 188 -11.54 25.38 8.23
C ALA A 188 -12.40 26.05 9.32
N ARG A 189 -12.04 27.28 9.72
CA ARG A 189 -12.84 28.07 10.66
C ARG A 189 -14.10 28.63 10.00
N SER A 190 -14.07 29.01 8.72
CA SER A 190 -15.28 29.38 7.97
C SER A 190 -16.25 28.19 7.80
N GLU A 191 -15.71 27.00 7.54
CA GLU A 191 -16.46 25.73 7.51
C GLU A 191 -17.10 25.42 8.88
N ALA A 192 -16.43 25.72 9.98
CA ALA A 192 -17.00 25.59 11.32
C ALA A 192 -18.06 26.65 11.65
N ASP A 193 -17.90 27.90 11.18
CA ASP A 193 -18.90 28.97 11.33
C ASP A 193 -20.22 28.57 10.61
N HIS A 194 -20.11 27.97 9.42
CA HIS A 194 -21.21 27.43 8.63
C HIS A 194 -21.98 26.35 9.40
N VAL A 195 -21.28 25.34 9.93
CA VAL A 195 -21.90 24.29 10.76
C VAL A 195 -22.49 24.86 12.05
N ALA A 196 -21.86 25.86 12.67
CA ALA A 196 -22.38 26.51 13.86
C ALA A 196 -23.73 27.23 13.59
N ARG A 197 -23.89 27.87 12.43
CA ARG A 197 -25.19 28.44 11.99
C ARG A 197 -26.22 27.35 11.79
N LEU A 198 -25.89 26.29 11.03
CA LEU A 198 -26.81 25.22 10.68
C LEU A 198 -27.28 24.37 11.87
N LEU A 199 -26.50 24.33 12.95
CA LEU A 199 -26.90 23.75 14.24
C LEU A 199 -27.66 24.72 15.16
N GLY A 200 -27.72 26.02 14.83
CA GLY A 200 -28.38 27.05 15.65
C GLY A 200 -27.55 27.55 16.83
N LEU A 201 -26.22 27.38 16.80
CA LEU A 201 -25.31 27.94 17.80
C LEU A 201 -25.06 29.44 17.57
N THR A 202 -25.09 29.86 16.31
CA THR A 202 -24.94 31.26 15.87
C THR A 202 -26.17 31.72 15.10
N ALA A 203 -26.44 33.03 15.16
CA ALA A 203 -27.40 33.68 14.27
C ALA A 203 -26.76 33.88 12.88
N PRO A 204 -27.55 33.89 11.78
CA PRO A 204 -27.01 34.05 10.44
C PRO A 204 -26.23 35.37 10.27
N PRO A 205 -25.05 35.36 9.61
CA PRO A 205 -24.23 36.56 9.43
C PRO A 205 -24.81 37.53 8.38
N GLN A 206 -25.66 37.05 7.47
CA GLN A 206 -26.22 37.79 6.34
C GLN A 206 -27.75 37.67 6.26
N GLU A 207 -28.41 38.66 5.68
CA GLU A 207 -29.84 38.59 5.37
C GLU A 207 -30.09 37.61 4.20
N GLY A 208 -31.09 36.74 4.34
CA GLY A 208 -31.44 35.72 3.35
C GLY A 208 -30.94 34.30 3.67
N LEU A 209 -30.05 34.15 4.65
CA LEU A 209 -29.70 32.84 5.23
C LEU A 209 -30.76 32.39 6.26
N ASP A 210 -30.89 31.08 6.39
CA ASP A 210 -31.84 30.45 7.31
C ASP A 210 -31.36 30.52 8.78
N ASP A 211 -32.26 30.89 9.69
CA ASP A 211 -32.01 30.95 11.14
C ASP A 211 -32.45 29.65 11.82
N TYR A 212 -31.60 29.14 12.72
CA TYR A 212 -31.82 27.92 13.51
C TYR A 212 -31.78 28.19 15.03
N THR A 213 -31.42 29.40 15.46
CA THR A 213 -31.22 29.76 16.89
C THR A 213 -32.48 29.65 17.74
N ALA A 214 -33.66 29.72 17.13
CA ALA A 214 -34.95 29.53 17.79
C ALA A 214 -35.19 28.07 18.25
N ALA A 215 -34.55 27.09 17.61
CA ALA A 215 -34.65 25.67 17.94
C ALA A 215 -33.34 24.92 17.59
N PRO A 216 -32.23 25.15 18.32
CA PRO A 216 -30.94 24.58 17.98
C PRO A 216 -30.94 23.04 18.04
N TYR A 217 -30.35 22.40 17.03
CA TYR A 217 -30.33 20.94 16.93
C TYR A 217 -29.43 20.29 17.98
N ARG A 218 -29.81 19.09 18.43
CA ARG A 218 -29.03 18.28 19.37
C ARG A 218 -28.74 16.93 18.75
N LEU A 219 -27.56 16.81 18.16
CA LEU A 219 -27.11 15.58 17.54
C LEU A 219 -26.93 14.47 18.58
N SER A 220 -27.21 13.23 18.17
CA SER A 220 -26.94 12.01 18.93
C SER A 220 -25.69 11.28 18.45
N TYR A 221 -25.28 11.54 17.20
CA TYR A 221 -24.00 11.17 16.61
C TYR A 221 -23.12 12.43 16.44
N PRO A 222 -21.83 12.29 16.08
CA PRO A 222 -20.95 13.43 15.88
C PRO A 222 -21.41 14.47 14.85
N VAL A 223 -20.79 15.66 14.91
CA VAL A 223 -20.43 16.37 13.68
C VAL A 223 -19.22 15.65 13.09
N TYR A 224 -19.38 15.15 11.86
CA TYR A 224 -18.31 14.58 11.04
C TYR A 224 -17.73 15.64 10.12
N TYR A 225 -16.40 15.75 10.12
CA TYR A 225 -15.66 16.51 9.11
C TYR A 225 -15.25 15.52 8.00
N ASP A 226 -15.72 15.79 6.79
CA ASP A 226 -15.60 14.92 5.61
C ASP A 226 -14.43 15.41 4.75
N LEU A 227 -13.39 14.57 4.65
CA LEU A 227 -12.05 14.92 4.18
C LEU A 227 -11.63 14.04 3.00
N GLU A 228 -12.34 14.15 1.87
CA GLU A 228 -12.12 13.33 0.66
C GLU A 228 -11.87 14.09 -0.65
N ASP A 229 -11.98 15.43 -0.69
CA ASP A 229 -11.96 16.14 -1.98
C ASP A 229 -10.56 16.22 -2.64
N LYS A 230 -10.57 16.27 -3.97
CA LYS A 230 -9.37 16.45 -4.80
C LYS A 230 -8.58 17.73 -4.48
N TYR A 231 -9.22 18.82 -4.05
CA TYR A 231 -8.55 20.10 -3.79
C TYR A 231 -7.68 20.03 -2.52
N ILE A 232 -8.13 19.29 -1.49
CA ILE A 232 -7.35 19.07 -0.26
C ILE A 232 -6.27 17.98 -0.41
N SER A 233 -6.12 17.39 -1.60
CA SER A 233 -5.11 16.34 -1.85
C SER A 233 -3.65 16.84 -1.86
N GLY A 234 -3.42 18.16 -1.96
CA GLY A 234 -2.08 18.77 -1.84
C GLY A 234 -1.62 19.05 -0.40
N VAL A 235 -2.47 18.80 0.59
CA VAL A 235 -2.25 19.11 2.02
C VAL A 235 -1.50 17.95 2.70
N PHE A 236 -0.49 18.26 3.51
CA PHE A 236 0.25 17.24 4.27
C PHE A 236 -0.57 16.71 5.47
N PRO A 237 -0.35 15.46 5.92
CA PRO A 237 -1.04 14.88 7.08
C PRO A 237 -1.06 15.78 8.33
N SER A 238 0.06 16.43 8.66
CA SER A 238 0.16 17.35 9.81
C SER A 238 -0.67 18.63 9.62
N GLU A 239 -0.64 19.22 8.42
CA GLU A 239 -1.44 20.40 8.07
C GLU A 239 -2.94 20.07 8.09
N MET A 240 -3.31 18.89 7.59
CA MET A 240 -4.70 18.40 7.63
C MET A 240 -5.18 18.17 9.06
N ALA A 241 -4.30 17.76 9.98
CA ALA A 241 -4.62 17.67 11.40
C ALA A 241 -4.76 19.06 12.07
N GLU A 242 -3.98 20.06 11.65
CA GLU A 242 -4.13 21.46 12.11
C GLU A 242 -5.44 22.10 11.60
N ILE A 243 -5.78 21.89 10.33
CA ILE A 243 -7.07 22.26 9.70
C ILE A 243 -8.25 21.61 10.45
N THR A 244 -8.18 20.30 10.68
CA THR A 244 -9.18 19.54 11.45
C THR A 244 -9.32 20.08 12.88
N GLN A 245 -8.20 20.37 13.55
CA GLN A 245 -8.21 20.95 14.90
C GLN A 245 -8.87 22.33 14.90
N ALA A 246 -8.58 23.18 13.93
CA ALA A 246 -9.13 24.53 13.82
C ALA A 246 -10.65 24.53 13.62
N PHE A 247 -11.18 23.60 12.80
CA PHE A 247 -12.61 23.37 12.61
C PHE A 247 -13.30 23.00 13.95
N PHE A 248 -12.77 22.00 14.66
CA PHE A 248 -13.39 21.51 15.90
C PHE A 248 -13.22 22.45 17.10
N ASP A 249 -12.09 23.13 17.24
CA ASP A 249 -11.91 24.18 18.25
C ASP A 249 -12.91 25.33 18.00
N ARG A 250 -13.16 25.68 16.73
CA ARG A 250 -14.10 26.75 16.38
C ARG A 250 -15.56 26.40 16.68
N LEU A 251 -15.98 25.16 16.44
CA LEU A 251 -17.28 24.68 16.93
C LEU A 251 -17.37 24.74 18.47
N THR A 252 -16.25 24.45 19.15
CA THR A 252 -16.17 24.51 20.62
C THR A 252 -16.19 25.96 21.15
N GLU A 253 -15.61 26.94 20.44
CA GLU A 253 -15.73 28.38 20.72
C GLU A 253 -17.21 28.84 20.73
N TYR A 254 -18.03 28.28 19.83
CA TYR A 254 -19.48 28.53 19.79
C TYR A 254 -20.30 27.69 20.78
N GLY A 255 -19.65 26.90 21.64
CA GLY A 255 -20.31 26.12 22.67
C GLY A 255 -20.94 24.82 22.18
N TYR A 256 -20.48 24.26 21.05
CA TYR A 256 -20.78 22.88 20.70
C TYR A 256 -20.23 21.93 21.77
N ILE A 257 -21.06 20.99 22.23
CA ILE A 257 -20.73 20.00 23.28
C ILE A 257 -21.05 18.55 22.87
N GLY A 258 -21.34 18.33 21.59
CA GLY A 258 -21.55 16.99 21.04
C GLY A 258 -20.23 16.30 20.69
N ALA A 259 -20.33 15.09 20.13
CA ALA A 259 -19.16 14.35 19.67
C ALA A 259 -18.57 14.96 18.39
N GLN A 260 -17.26 14.78 18.21
CA GLN A 260 -16.49 15.23 17.04
C GLN A 260 -15.94 14.00 16.35
N GLY A 261 -16.22 13.84 15.06
CA GLY A 261 -15.87 12.65 14.28
C GLY A 261 -15.24 13.00 12.94
N LEU A 262 -14.61 12.02 12.33
CA LEU A 262 -14.01 12.16 11.00
C LEU A 262 -14.64 11.18 10.03
N TYR A 263 -14.84 11.62 8.80
CA TYR A 263 -15.24 10.77 7.69
C TYR A 263 -14.19 10.82 6.58
N ALA A 264 -13.82 9.65 6.09
CA ALA A 264 -13.12 9.46 4.81
C ALA A 264 -13.16 7.98 4.39
N SER A 265 -12.95 7.69 3.11
CA SER A 265 -12.75 6.32 2.65
C SER A 265 -11.46 5.71 3.21
N ARG A 266 -11.42 4.38 3.31
CA ARG A 266 -10.27 3.62 3.83
C ARG A 266 -8.94 4.05 3.21
N ASN A 267 -8.92 4.39 1.92
CA ASN A 267 -7.68 4.80 1.23
C ASN A 267 -7.20 6.21 1.61
N TRP A 268 -8.10 7.13 1.96
CA TRP A 268 -7.73 8.42 2.55
C TRP A 268 -7.25 8.25 3.99
N VAL A 269 -7.96 7.47 4.82
CA VAL A 269 -7.55 7.18 6.21
C VAL A 269 -6.12 6.61 6.27
N ARG A 270 -5.81 5.63 5.40
CA ARG A 270 -4.49 4.97 5.28
C ARG A 270 -3.33 5.86 4.83
N ALA A 271 -3.59 7.05 4.30
CA ALA A 271 -2.60 7.83 3.55
C ALA A 271 -2.52 9.32 3.95
N ARG A 272 -3.60 9.87 4.53
CA ARG A 272 -3.69 11.27 5.01
C ARG A 272 -3.88 11.36 6.52
N MET A 273 -4.62 10.42 7.13
CA MET A 273 -4.85 10.39 8.58
C MET A 273 -3.77 9.59 9.34
N THR A 274 -2.51 9.77 8.94
CA THR A 274 -1.33 9.07 9.51
C THR A 274 -0.61 9.86 10.60
N ASP A 275 -0.95 11.13 10.79
CA ASP A 275 -0.39 11.94 11.88
C ASP A 275 -1.04 11.57 13.23
N PRO A 276 -0.28 11.32 14.32
CA PRO A 276 -0.85 11.03 15.65
C PRO A 276 -1.76 12.14 16.20
N ALA A 277 -1.69 13.37 15.68
CA ALA A 277 -2.63 14.43 16.00
C ALA A 277 -4.09 14.08 15.62
N PHE A 278 -4.34 13.10 14.75
CA PHE A 278 -5.68 12.58 14.45
C PHE A 278 -6.25 11.64 15.53
N ASP A 279 -5.42 11.11 16.44
CA ASP A 279 -5.83 9.94 17.24
C ASP A 279 -6.99 10.24 18.22
N LYS A 280 -7.19 11.51 18.60
CA LYS A 280 -8.30 11.96 19.46
C LYS A 280 -9.69 11.75 18.85
N TRP A 281 -9.79 11.55 17.54
CA TRP A 281 -11.05 11.34 16.80
C TRP A 281 -11.26 9.89 16.33
N ARG A 282 -10.32 8.95 16.58
CA ARG A 282 -10.42 7.55 16.13
C ARG A 282 -11.63 6.81 16.69
N ASP A 283 -11.99 7.08 17.95
CA ASP A 283 -13.19 6.53 18.60
C ASP A 283 -14.51 7.08 18.02
N ASN A 284 -14.44 8.06 17.10
CA ASN A 284 -15.56 8.59 16.32
C ASN A 284 -15.24 8.60 14.80
N LEU A 285 -14.37 7.72 14.32
CA LEU A 285 -13.99 7.63 12.90
C LEU A 285 -15.00 6.78 12.13
N TRP A 286 -15.57 7.35 11.06
CA TRP A 286 -16.49 6.74 10.12
C TRP A 286 -15.76 6.50 8.80
N ILE A 287 -15.69 5.24 8.35
CA ILE A 287 -14.85 4.85 7.21
C ILE A 287 -15.71 4.30 6.07
N ALA A 288 -15.54 4.83 4.87
CA ALA A 288 -16.14 4.24 3.67
C ALA A 288 -15.28 3.12 3.07
N ARG A 289 -15.92 1.97 2.80
CA ARG A 289 -15.40 0.90 1.95
C ARG A 289 -16.55 0.04 1.43
N PHE A 290 -16.69 0.02 0.11
CA PHE A 290 -17.75 -0.70 -0.59
C PHE A 290 -17.32 -2.14 -0.88
N SER A 291 -17.52 -3.02 0.09
CA SER A 291 -17.00 -4.39 0.10
C SER A 291 -17.77 -5.26 1.10
N ASP A 292 -17.46 -6.56 1.15
CA ASP A 292 -18.04 -7.49 2.12
C ASP A 292 -17.47 -7.33 3.54
N ASP A 293 -16.35 -6.63 3.70
CA ASP A 293 -15.72 -6.27 4.98
C ASP A 293 -15.04 -4.90 4.91
N LEU A 294 -14.73 -4.32 6.08
CA LEU A 294 -13.93 -3.09 6.16
C LEU A 294 -12.41 -3.37 6.05
N ASP A 295 -11.94 -4.50 6.57
CA ASP A 295 -10.51 -4.88 6.70
C ASP A 295 -9.64 -3.68 7.18
N TYR A 296 -9.81 -3.34 8.45
CA TYR A 296 -9.13 -2.24 9.13
C TYR A 296 -9.01 -2.62 10.61
N ALA A 297 -7.79 -2.93 11.05
CA ALA A 297 -7.48 -3.37 12.42
C ALA A 297 -7.31 -2.22 13.42
N GLY A 298 -7.17 -0.98 12.91
CA GLY A 298 -7.14 0.23 13.73
C GLY A 298 -8.48 0.55 14.40
N THR A 299 -8.54 1.64 15.16
CA THR A 299 -9.78 2.06 15.84
C THR A 299 -10.67 2.94 14.96
N TYR A 300 -11.97 2.61 14.94
CA TYR A 300 -13.08 3.26 14.23
C TYR A 300 -14.40 3.01 14.98
N ASP A 301 -15.45 3.75 14.64
CA ASP A 301 -16.80 3.63 15.21
C ASP A 301 -17.85 3.11 14.20
N MET A 302 -17.73 3.53 12.94
CA MET A 302 -18.76 3.35 11.93
C MET A 302 -18.17 2.96 10.56
N TRP A 303 -18.91 2.18 9.79
CA TRP A 303 -18.53 1.72 8.44
C TRP A 303 -19.65 2.00 7.44
N GLN A 304 -19.37 2.84 6.43
CA GLN A 304 -20.23 2.99 5.25
C GLN A 304 -19.89 1.83 4.30
N CYS A 305 -20.82 0.87 4.19
CA CYS A 305 -20.60 -0.43 3.54
C CYS A 305 -21.03 -0.47 2.07
N THR A 306 -21.89 0.46 1.64
CA THR A 306 -22.34 0.59 0.25
C THR A 306 -22.88 2.01 0.01
N PHE A 307 -22.73 2.50 -1.22
CA PHE A 307 -23.38 3.70 -1.78
C PHE A 307 -24.56 3.33 -2.72
N SER A 308 -24.89 2.03 -2.79
CA SER A 308 -25.66 1.43 -3.88
C SER A 308 -26.82 0.55 -3.41
N ALA A 309 -27.31 0.75 -2.18
CA ALA A 309 -28.50 0.05 -1.71
C ALA A 309 -29.76 0.64 -2.36
N PRO A 310 -30.80 -0.15 -2.72
CA PRO A 310 -31.96 0.39 -3.44
C PRO A 310 -32.73 1.45 -2.63
N GLY A 311 -32.64 2.73 -3.01
CA GLY A 311 -33.22 3.84 -2.25
C GLY A 311 -34.73 3.70 -2.04
N ALA A 312 -35.41 3.10 -3.02
CA ALA A 312 -36.82 2.77 -2.98
C ALA A 312 -37.22 1.83 -1.83
N ASP A 313 -36.32 0.99 -1.28
CA ASP A 313 -36.63 0.14 -0.12
C ASP A 313 -36.60 0.93 1.19
N TYR A 314 -35.70 1.93 1.28
CA TYR A 314 -35.46 2.76 2.46
C TYR A 314 -36.29 4.05 2.52
N GLY A 315 -37.18 4.29 1.54
CA GLY A 315 -38.02 5.50 1.49
C GLY A 315 -37.34 6.72 0.88
N VAL A 316 -36.23 6.51 0.17
CA VAL A 316 -35.45 7.50 -0.58
C VAL A 316 -35.94 7.59 -2.03
N GLN A 317 -35.74 8.75 -2.68
CA GLN A 317 -36.23 9.01 -4.06
C GLN A 317 -35.20 8.72 -5.16
N SER A 318 -33.90 8.75 -4.85
CA SER A 318 -32.85 8.30 -5.74
C SER A 318 -32.88 6.78 -5.93
N GLU A 319 -32.26 6.30 -7.01
CA GLU A 319 -32.14 4.86 -7.28
C GLU A 319 -31.33 4.15 -6.17
N THR A 320 -30.33 4.85 -5.61
CA THR A 320 -29.49 4.35 -4.53
C THR A 320 -29.58 5.19 -3.26
N VAL A 321 -29.23 4.57 -2.14
CA VAL A 321 -28.91 5.19 -0.85
C VAL A 321 -27.67 4.51 -0.26
N ASP A 322 -26.95 5.25 0.53
CA ASP A 322 -25.73 4.86 1.21
C ASP A 322 -26.11 4.22 2.57
N LEU A 323 -25.40 3.18 3.02
CA LEU A 323 -25.73 2.44 4.25
C LEU A 323 -24.56 2.29 5.20
N ASP A 324 -24.85 2.56 6.47
CA ASP A 324 -23.90 2.55 7.56
C ASP A 324 -24.17 1.44 8.56
N PHE A 325 -23.10 0.97 9.20
CA PHE A 325 -23.18 0.21 10.43
C PHE A 325 -22.36 0.87 11.53
N VAL A 326 -22.95 1.01 12.73
CA VAL A 326 -22.16 1.21 13.94
C VAL A 326 -21.50 -0.12 14.27
N MET A 327 -20.17 -0.10 14.39
CA MET A 327 -19.32 -1.26 14.50
C MET A 327 -18.71 -1.32 15.90
N LYS A 328 -18.81 -2.48 16.56
CA LYS A 328 -18.28 -2.73 17.90
C LYS A 328 -17.50 -4.06 17.90
N PRO A 329 -16.44 -4.18 17.08
CA PRO A 329 -15.68 -5.42 16.98
C PRO A 329 -15.00 -5.76 18.31
N PHE A 330 -14.90 -7.05 18.60
CA PHE A 330 -13.88 -7.58 19.50
C PHE A 330 -12.51 -7.10 18.99
N LYS A 331 -11.66 -6.52 19.86
CA LYS A 331 -10.29 -6.06 19.52
C LYS A 331 -9.33 -6.18 20.69
N PHE A 332 -8.03 -6.24 20.41
CA PHE A 332 -7.00 -6.06 21.43
C PHE A 332 -6.98 -4.59 21.92
N THR A 333 -6.54 -4.38 23.16
CA THR A 333 -6.54 -3.06 23.83
C THR A 333 -5.19 -2.68 24.44
N GLY A 334 -4.13 -3.43 24.10
CA GLY A 334 -2.76 -3.21 24.58
C GLY A 334 -2.19 -4.38 25.37
N VAL A 335 -1.06 -4.12 26.05
CA VAL A 335 -0.40 -5.08 26.95
C VAL A 335 -0.61 -4.64 28.39
N SER A 336 -1.26 -5.48 29.19
CA SER A 336 -1.61 -5.18 30.59
C SER A 336 -0.48 -5.46 31.59
N ALA A 337 0.46 -6.34 31.24
CA ALA A 337 1.68 -6.63 31.98
C ALA A 337 2.71 -7.30 31.06
N CYS A 338 4.00 -7.06 31.24
CA CYS A 338 5.05 -7.76 30.49
C CYS A 338 6.37 -7.89 31.26
N ASN A 339 7.28 -8.70 30.73
CA ASN A 339 8.72 -8.55 30.94
C ASN A 339 9.49 -8.93 29.66
N GLY A 340 10.75 -8.49 29.60
CA GLY A 340 11.74 -9.02 28.68
C GLY A 340 13.10 -9.17 29.34
N LYS A 341 14.10 -9.47 28.52
CA LYS A 341 15.48 -9.84 28.84
C LYS A 341 16.47 -8.69 28.62
N THR A 342 16.15 -7.76 27.74
CA THR A 342 16.93 -6.61 27.24
C THR A 342 16.00 -5.48 26.78
N ALA A 343 14.88 -5.78 26.12
CA ALA A 343 13.82 -4.84 25.74
C ALA A 343 12.46 -5.30 26.30
N ALA A 344 11.52 -4.37 26.53
CA ALA A 344 10.15 -4.74 26.92
C ALA A 344 9.33 -5.16 25.68
N PRO A 345 8.53 -6.23 25.74
CA PRO A 345 7.65 -6.61 24.64
C PRO A 345 6.70 -5.49 24.21
N VAL A 346 6.54 -5.31 22.90
CA VAL A 346 5.70 -4.28 22.28
C VAL A 346 4.57 -4.97 21.53
N LEU A 347 3.33 -4.58 21.81
CA LEU A 347 2.21 -4.85 20.91
C LEU A 347 2.09 -3.67 19.94
N LEU A 348 2.29 -3.96 18.66
CA LEU A 348 2.03 -3.10 17.53
C LEU A 348 0.62 -3.41 17.04
N ASN A 349 -0.11 -2.38 16.64
CA ASN A 349 -1.34 -2.49 15.84
C ASN A 349 -1.09 -1.57 14.64
N ASP A 350 -0.71 -2.16 13.51
CA ASP A 350 -0.80 -1.44 12.24
C ASP A 350 -2.22 -1.57 11.68
N THR A 351 -2.51 -0.93 10.55
CA THR A 351 -3.87 -0.89 10.00
C THR A 351 -4.43 -2.26 9.58
N TYR A 352 -3.62 -3.32 9.58
CA TYR A 352 -3.99 -4.66 9.10
C TYR A 352 -3.69 -5.76 10.13
N THR A 353 -2.66 -5.60 10.96
CA THR A 353 -2.16 -6.65 11.85
C THR A 353 -1.82 -6.18 13.26
N ASP A 354 -2.14 -7.03 14.25
CA ASP A 354 -1.62 -6.95 15.60
C ASP A 354 -0.34 -7.81 15.72
N GLU A 355 0.83 -7.19 15.92
CA GLU A 355 2.10 -7.91 16.13
C GLU A 355 2.60 -7.76 17.57
N LEU A 356 2.93 -8.85 18.24
CA LEU A 356 3.60 -8.83 19.54
C LEU A 356 5.08 -9.21 19.38
N HIS A 357 5.94 -8.22 19.52
CA HIS A 357 7.40 -8.39 19.46
C HIS A 357 7.95 -8.76 20.83
N MET A 358 8.79 -9.79 20.88
CA MET A 358 9.33 -10.37 22.12
C MET A 358 10.83 -10.63 22.02
N ASP A 359 11.57 -10.25 23.06
CA ASP A 359 13.03 -10.09 22.96
C ASP A 359 13.88 -11.35 23.23
N GLY A 360 13.24 -12.51 23.19
CA GLY A 360 13.86 -13.82 23.34
C GLY A 360 13.19 -14.67 24.41
N LYS A 361 13.94 -15.66 24.91
CA LYS A 361 13.38 -16.73 25.73
C LYS A 361 12.90 -16.26 27.11
N ASP A 362 11.81 -16.87 27.57
CA ASP A 362 11.13 -16.66 28.86
C ASP A 362 10.52 -15.26 29.08
N ALA A 363 10.67 -14.31 28.14
CA ALA A 363 9.91 -13.07 28.06
C ALA A 363 8.39 -13.34 28.01
N TYR A 364 7.57 -12.43 28.53
CA TYR A 364 6.11 -12.55 28.50
C TYR A 364 5.38 -11.22 28.30
N ALA A 365 4.18 -11.28 27.74
CA ALA A 365 3.23 -10.18 27.68
C ALA A 365 1.80 -10.70 27.88
N THR A 366 0.97 -9.97 28.62
CA THR A 366 -0.45 -10.27 28.83
C THR A 366 -1.29 -9.35 27.96
N LEU A 367 -1.72 -9.89 26.80
CA LEU A 367 -2.58 -9.20 25.84
C LEU A 367 -3.94 -8.90 26.49
N ALA A 368 -4.38 -7.65 26.39
CA ALA A 368 -5.70 -7.21 26.83
C ALA A 368 -6.68 -7.13 25.64
N THR A 369 -7.98 -7.24 25.92
CA THR A 369 -9.07 -7.10 24.93
C THR A 369 -10.11 -6.10 25.41
N ASN A 370 -11.06 -5.73 24.54
CA ASN A 370 -12.21 -4.89 24.92
C ASN A 370 -13.38 -5.67 25.53
N GLU A 371 -13.42 -7.00 25.41
CA GLU A 371 -14.44 -7.84 26.05
C GLU A 371 -14.30 -7.76 27.59
N PRO A 372 -15.38 -7.44 28.34
CA PRO A 372 -15.31 -7.34 29.79
C PRO A 372 -15.00 -8.68 30.48
N GLY A 373 -14.55 -8.64 31.73
CA GLY A 373 -14.35 -9.86 32.51
C GLY A 373 -15.67 -10.59 32.80
N GLU A 374 -15.63 -11.92 32.94
CA GLU A 374 -16.79 -12.78 33.27
C GLU A 374 -17.58 -12.34 34.52
N LYS A 375 -16.93 -11.60 35.45
CA LYS A 375 -17.55 -11.08 36.68
C LYS A 375 -18.36 -9.81 36.45
N ASP A 376 -18.02 -9.08 35.39
CA ASP A 376 -18.52 -7.76 35.04
C ASP A 376 -19.55 -7.83 33.90
N GLY A 377 -19.88 -9.07 33.47
CA GLY A 377 -20.93 -9.38 32.50
C GLY A 377 -20.44 -9.80 31.11
N GLY A 378 -19.12 -9.75 30.85
CA GLY A 378 -18.55 -10.12 29.56
C GLY A 378 -18.39 -11.64 29.36
N ARG A 379 -18.11 -12.01 28.12
CA ARG A 379 -17.91 -13.39 27.66
C ARG A 379 -16.52 -13.89 28.04
N ARG A 380 -16.38 -15.20 28.22
CA ARG A 380 -15.05 -15.81 28.37
C ARG A 380 -14.29 -15.76 27.05
N VAL A 381 -13.02 -15.37 27.09
CA VAL A 381 -12.09 -15.48 25.96
C VAL A 381 -11.29 -16.79 26.07
N TYR A 382 -11.23 -17.55 24.99
CA TYR A 382 -10.37 -18.71 24.81
C TYR A 382 -9.11 -18.29 24.05
N TRP A 383 -7.97 -18.86 24.42
CA TRP A 383 -6.66 -18.47 23.90
C TRP A 383 -5.90 -19.69 23.38
N THR A 384 -5.39 -19.62 22.15
CA THR A 384 -4.57 -20.67 21.51
C THR A 384 -3.29 -20.09 20.90
N THR A 385 -2.38 -20.97 20.52
CA THR A 385 -1.13 -20.67 19.80
C THR A 385 -0.97 -21.67 18.67
N SER A 386 -0.51 -21.24 17.49
CA SER A 386 -0.18 -22.15 16.39
C SER A 386 1.05 -23.02 16.73
N ASP A 387 2.09 -22.43 17.32
CA ASP A 387 3.28 -23.17 17.76
C ASP A 387 3.67 -22.90 19.23
N LYS A 388 3.51 -23.96 20.05
CA LYS A 388 3.88 -24.02 21.47
C LYS A 388 5.40 -24.09 21.70
N THR A 389 6.20 -24.34 20.67
CA THR A 389 7.67 -24.34 20.74
C THR A 389 8.26 -22.94 20.57
N VAL A 390 7.57 -22.03 19.87
CA VAL A 390 7.90 -20.60 19.81
C VAL A 390 7.33 -19.86 21.03
N ALA A 391 6.01 -19.88 21.25
CA ALA A 391 5.38 -19.23 22.40
C ALA A 391 4.09 -19.93 22.86
N THR A 392 3.79 -19.83 24.16
CA THR A 392 2.49 -20.29 24.69
C THR A 392 1.71 -19.15 25.30
N VAL A 393 0.42 -19.06 24.99
CA VAL A 393 -0.54 -18.23 25.72
C VAL A 393 -1.20 -19.02 26.85
N ASP A 394 -1.56 -18.34 27.94
CA ASP A 394 -2.40 -18.88 29.02
C ASP A 394 -3.84 -18.35 28.95
N LYS A 395 -4.73 -18.89 29.80
CA LYS A 395 -6.15 -18.52 29.80
C LYS A 395 -6.45 -17.06 30.18
N ASN A 396 -5.44 -16.26 30.54
CA ASN A 396 -5.55 -14.86 30.88
C ASN A 396 -4.95 -13.96 29.77
N GLY A 397 -4.60 -14.51 28.60
CA GLY A 397 -3.90 -13.80 27.53
C GLY A 397 -2.40 -13.65 27.74
N THR A 398 -1.79 -14.35 28.70
CA THR A 398 -0.35 -14.24 28.97
C THR A 398 0.46 -15.10 28.00
N VAL A 399 0.93 -14.48 26.93
CA VAL A 399 1.91 -15.03 25.97
C VAL A 399 3.28 -15.11 26.62
N ARG A 400 3.98 -16.23 26.48
CA ARG A 400 5.37 -16.42 26.95
C ARG A 400 6.21 -17.16 25.91
N ALA A 401 7.31 -16.53 25.49
CA ALA A 401 8.29 -17.09 24.56
C ALA A 401 9.00 -18.32 25.16
N ARG A 402 9.38 -19.27 24.29
CA ARG A 402 10.04 -20.55 24.62
C ARG A 402 11.37 -20.75 23.90
N THR A 403 11.54 -20.06 22.78
CA THR A 403 12.76 -19.95 21.97
C THR A 403 13.41 -18.57 22.19
N ASP A 404 14.66 -18.41 21.74
CA ASP A 404 15.28 -17.09 21.60
C ASP A 404 15.05 -16.47 20.21
N SER A 405 14.59 -17.25 19.22
CA SER A 405 14.07 -16.75 17.94
C SER A 405 12.98 -17.64 17.31
N GLY A 406 11.98 -17.05 16.65
CA GLY A 406 10.90 -17.78 15.96
C GLY A 406 9.59 -16.97 15.88
N GLU A 407 8.60 -17.48 15.14
CA GLU A 407 7.33 -16.80 14.88
C GLU A 407 6.13 -17.74 15.05
N CYS A 408 5.02 -17.25 15.63
CA CYS A 408 3.76 -18.02 15.77
C CYS A 408 2.55 -17.10 15.98
N THR A 409 1.35 -17.57 15.66
CA THR A 409 0.10 -16.80 15.82
C THR A 409 -0.60 -17.17 17.13
N ILE A 410 -1.00 -16.17 17.90
CA ILE A 410 -1.86 -16.29 19.08
C ILE A 410 -3.28 -15.92 18.69
N THR A 411 -4.23 -16.83 18.89
CA THR A 411 -5.65 -16.57 18.59
C THR A 411 -6.44 -16.40 19.88
N ALA A 412 -7.20 -15.31 19.97
CA ALA A 412 -8.23 -15.10 20.97
C ALA A 412 -9.61 -15.35 20.34
N THR A 413 -10.47 -16.13 20.98
CA THR A 413 -11.81 -16.45 20.46
C THR A 413 -12.85 -16.32 21.57
N LEU A 414 -13.98 -15.69 21.27
CA LEU A 414 -15.08 -15.54 22.22
C LEU A 414 -15.78 -16.88 22.52
N ALA A 415 -16.41 -17.00 23.69
CA ALA A 415 -17.01 -18.27 24.13
C ALA A 415 -18.19 -18.77 23.29
N ASP A 416 -18.86 -17.87 22.58
CA ASP A 416 -19.92 -18.12 21.59
C ASP A 416 -19.36 -18.42 20.18
N GLY A 417 -18.06 -18.25 19.97
CA GLY A 417 -17.38 -18.47 18.69
C GLY A 417 -17.59 -17.35 17.67
N THR A 418 -18.40 -16.33 17.95
CA THR A 418 -18.88 -15.38 16.93
C THR A 418 -17.78 -14.49 16.37
N GLU A 419 -16.79 -14.14 17.20
CA GLU A 419 -15.63 -13.34 16.79
C GLU A 419 -14.33 -13.96 17.30
N ARG A 420 -13.25 -13.70 16.56
CA ARG A 420 -11.89 -14.12 16.89
C ARG A 420 -10.90 -13.03 16.49
N LEU A 421 -9.75 -13.01 17.14
CA LEU A 421 -8.62 -12.13 16.86
C LEU A 421 -7.34 -12.94 16.77
N THR A 422 -6.39 -12.47 15.97
CA THR A 422 -5.07 -13.09 15.76
C THR A 422 -3.98 -12.07 15.97
N CYS A 423 -2.99 -12.40 16.81
CA CYS A 423 -1.79 -11.61 17.00
C CYS A 423 -0.56 -12.40 16.55
N ARG A 424 0.25 -11.84 15.64
CA ARG A 424 1.50 -12.43 15.14
C ARG A 424 2.59 -12.19 16.20
N VAL A 425 3.03 -13.26 16.87
CA VAL A 425 4.10 -13.18 17.87
C VAL A 425 5.44 -13.44 17.21
N ARG A 426 6.33 -12.45 17.28
CA ARG A 426 7.67 -12.49 16.70
C ARG A 426 8.69 -12.46 17.83
N VAL A 427 9.56 -13.47 17.88
CA VAL A 427 10.56 -13.65 18.93
C VAL A 427 11.95 -13.50 18.34
N GLY A 428 12.80 -12.70 19.00
CA GLY A 428 14.18 -12.46 18.57
C GLY A 428 14.31 -11.42 17.45
N ASP A 429 15.54 -11.26 16.93
CA ASP A 429 15.89 -10.28 15.90
C ASP A 429 14.92 -10.29 14.70
N ILE A 430 14.43 -9.10 14.34
CA ILE A 430 13.49 -8.89 13.23
C ILE A 430 14.25 -8.44 11.99
N THR A 431 13.91 -8.96 10.82
CA THR A 431 14.57 -8.63 9.56
C THR A 431 13.60 -7.95 8.61
N VAL A 432 14.02 -6.82 8.03
CA VAL A 432 13.34 -6.15 6.92
C VAL A 432 14.26 -6.23 5.68
N PRO A 433 13.97 -7.12 4.71
CA PRO A 433 14.70 -7.17 3.45
C PRO A 433 14.41 -5.94 2.59
N ILE A 434 15.46 -5.39 1.97
CA ILE A 434 15.38 -4.27 1.03
C ILE A 434 15.86 -4.77 -0.33
N PHE A 435 14.97 -4.76 -1.31
CA PHE A 435 15.25 -5.00 -2.72
C PHE A 435 15.40 -3.66 -3.46
N ALA A 436 16.42 -3.56 -4.31
CA ALA A 436 16.68 -2.36 -5.10
C ALA A 436 16.97 -2.69 -6.57
N THR A 437 16.34 -1.94 -7.47
CA THR A 437 16.74 -1.80 -8.88
C THR A 437 17.42 -0.45 -9.11
N ALA A 438 18.17 -0.34 -10.20
CA ALA A 438 18.67 0.91 -10.77
C ALA A 438 19.07 0.66 -12.23
N GLY A 439 19.21 1.72 -13.03
CA GLY A 439 19.76 1.60 -14.38
C GLY A 439 18.87 0.81 -15.34
N LEU A 440 17.56 0.71 -15.07
CA LEU A 440 16.59 -0.02 -15.91
C LEU A 440 16.39 0.63 -17.27
N ARG A 441 16.68 1.94 -17.39
CA ARG A 441 16.67 2.75 -18.60
C ARG A 441 15.44 2.55 -19.51
N GLY A 442 14.26 2.50 -18.89
CA GLY A 442 12.99 2.37 -19.59
C GLY A 442 12.54 0.94 -19.93
N ASP A 443 13.25 -0.10 -19.47
CA ASP A 443 12.88 -1.49 -19.71
C ASP A 443 12.06 -2.07 -18.53
N ARG A 444 10.94 -2.74 -18.85
CA ARG A 444 9.96 -3.29 -17.90
C ARG A 444 10.14 -4.78 -17.62
N ALA A 445 11.02 -5.50 -18.33
CA ALA A 445 11.00 -6.96 -18.46
C ALA A 445 11.24 -7.76 -17.17
N THR A 446 11.83 -7.15 -16.14
CA THR A 446 12.10 -7.73 -14.82
C THR A 446 11.15 -7.23 -13.71
N LEU A 447 10.28 -6.25 -13.98
CA LEU A 447 9.45 -5.62 -12.95
C LEU A 447 8.41 -6.58 -12.36
N ALA A 448 7.85 -7.48 -13.16
CA ALA A 448 6.97 -8.54 -12.66
C ALA A 448 7.70 -9.55 -11.76
N ASP A 449 8.99 -9.83 -12.01
CA ASP A 449 9.79 -10.67 -11.09
C ASP A 449 10.12 -9.90 -9.80
N ALA A 450 10.40 -8.60 -9.87
CA ALA A 450 10.62 -7.76 -8.69
C ALA A 450 9.37 -7.71 -7.79
N ALA A 451 8.18 -7.58 -8.40
CA ALA A 451 6.89 -7.69 -7.72
C ALA A 451 6.74 -9.04 -7.00
N ALA A 452 7.14 -10.13 -7.66
CA ALA A 452 7.08 -11.49 -7.14
C ALA A 452 8.11 -11.76 -6.03
N LEU A 453 9.31 -11.17 -6.11
CA LEU A 453 10.32 -11.21 -5.05
C LEU A 453 9.81 -10.48 -3.80
N LYS A 454 9.16 -9.33 -3.95
CA LYS A 454 8.48 -8.62 -2.86
C LYS A 454 7.32 -9.45 -2.28
N GLY A 455 6.41 -9.94 -3.12
CA GLY A 455 5.27 -10.75 -2.69
C GLY A 455 5.67 -12.02 -1.94
N ALA A 456 6.74 -12.68 -2.36
CA ALA A 456 7.30 -13.85 -1.70
C ALA A 456 8.17 -13.55 -0.47
N THR A 457 8.36 -12.28 -0.10
CA THR A 457 9.23 -11.89 1.01
C THR A 457 8.47 -10.97 1.98
N PRO A 458 7.87 -11.53 3.05
CA PRO A 458 7.20 -10.76 4.08
C PRO A 458 8.08 -9.62 4.65
N ASP A 459 7.41 -8.57 5.12
CA ASP A 459 8.01 -7.35 5.68
C ASP A 459 8.88 -6.51 4.71
N SER A 460 9.13 -6.96 3.48
CA SER A 460 10.13 -6.35 2.59
C SER A 460 9.77 -4.96 2.04
N ILE A 461 10.81 -4.25 1.59
CA ILE A 461 10.74 -3.00 0.82
C ILE A 461 11.32 -3.26 -0.57
N LEU A 462 10.65 -2.76 -1.61
CA LEU A 462 11.14 -2.69 -2.98
C LEU A 462 11.25 -1.22 -3.40
N LEU A 463 12.38 -0.82 -3.95
CA LEU A 463 12.62 0.55 -4.41
C LEU A 463 13.43 0.60 -5.70
N ASP A 464 13.33 1.72 -6.41
CA ASP A 464 14.25 2.04 -7.50
C ASP A 464 15.22 3.14 -7.06
N ALA A 465 16.49 3.00 -7.43
CA ALA A 465 17.56 3.93 -7.11
C ALA A 465 17.86 4.96 -8.23
N GLY A 466 17.12 4.92 -9.35
CA GLY A 466 17.19 5.89 -10.44
C GLY A 466 17.87 5.39 -11.72
N ASP A 467 17.91 6.26 -12.73
CA ASP A 467 18.36 5.97 -14.10
C ASP A 467 17.48 4.93 -14.81
N SER A 468 16.17 5.05 -14.60
CA SER A 468 15.17 4.04 -14.91
C SER A 468 14.01 4.54 -15.79
N LEU A 469 13.76 5.86 -15.86
CA LEU A 469 12.59 6.42 -16.56
C LEU A 469 12.83 6.79 -18.03
N HIS A 470 14.06 6.65 -18.55
CA HIS A 470 14.46 7.07 -19.90
C HIS A 470 15.32 6.01 -20.60
N GLY A 471 15.23 5.88 -21.93
CA GLY A 471 16.22 5.12 -22.72
C GLY A 471 15.63 4.17 -23.77
N THR A 472 14.56 3.45 -23.44
CA THR A 472 13.81 2.65 -24.42
C THR A 472 12.91 3.52 -25.30
N GLU A 473 12.51 2.96 -26.44
CA GLU A 473 11.47 3.52 -27.31
C GLU A 473 10.15 3.77 -26.56
N SER A 474 9.67 2.79 -25.79
CA SER A 474 8.47 2.87 -24.93
C SER A 474 8.56 4.01 -23.90
N ALA A 475 9.60 4.03 -23.06
CA ALA A 475 9.75 5.07 -22.06
C ALA A 475 9.81 6.47 -22.69
N SER A 476 10.42 6.59 -23.87
CA SER A 476 10.38 7.84 -24.64
C SER A 476 9.03 8.13 -25.33
N LEU A 477 8.16 7.17 -25.64
CA LEU A 477 6.79 7.47 -26.09
C LEU A 477 6.01 8.18 -24.97
N THR A 478 6.17 7.73 -23.74
CA THR A 478 5.40 8.20 -22.58
C THR A 478 6.14 9.21 -21.70
N GLY A 479 7.36 9.60 -22.06
CA GLY A 479 8.23 10.46 -21.25
C GLY A 479 8.48 9.95 -19.84
N GLY A 480 8.62 8.63 -19.66
CA GLY A 480 8.83 7.97 -18.37
C GLY A 480 7.57 7.67 -17.55
N MET A 481 6.40 8.23 -17.90
CA MET A 481 5.13 8.01 -17.21
C MET A 481 4.80 6.51 -17.05
N ASP A 482 5.03 5.71 -18.09
CA ASP A 482 4.72 4.28 -18.08
C ASP A 482 5.66 3.42 -17.24
N MET A 483 6.90 3.88 -17.01
CA MET A 483 7.78 3.24 -16.03
C MET A 483 7.27 3.46 -14.61
N LEU A 484 6.72 4.65 -14.32
CA LEU A 484 6.07 4.93 -13.04
C LEU A 484 4.80 4.09 -12.87
N SER A 485 3.99 3.94 -13.92
CA SER A 485 2.84 3.02 -13.95
C SER A 485 3.26 1.56 -13.73
N ALA A 486 4.35 1.10 -14.37
CA ALA A 486 4.86 -0.26 -14.24
C ALA A 486 5.50 -0.54 -12.87
N PHE A 487 6.18 0.44 -12.26
CA PHE A 487 6.58 0.37 -10.85
C PHE A 487 5.37 0.28 -9.92
N SER A 488 4.25 0.94 -10.28
CA SER A 488 2.97 0.87 -9.56
C SER A 488 2.39 -0.55 -9.60
N ALA A 489 2.31 -1.15 -10.80
CA ALA A 489 1.90 -2.54 -11.01
C ALA A 489 2.81 -3.53 -10.24
N ALA A 490 4.11 -3.25 -10.18
CA ALA A 490 5.08 -4.04 -9.42
C ALA A 490 5.09 -3.72 -7.90
N GLY A 491 4.30 -2.76 -7.44
CA GLY A 491 4.11 -2.43 -6.03
C GLY A 491 5.34 -1.82 -5.34
N TYR A 492 6.15 -1.01 -6.01
CA TYR A 492 7.32 -0.34 -5.42
C TYR A 492 6.94 0.59 -4.25
N ASP A 493 7.76 0.67 -3.21
CA ASP A 493 7.48 1.48 -2.01
C ASP A 493 7.94 2.93 -2.13
N LEU A 494 8.98 3.22 -2.92
CA LEU A 494 9.50 4.56 -3.24
C LEU A 494 10.38 4.55 -4.50
N HIS A 495 10.59 5.74 -5.07
CA HIS A 495 11.39 5.95 -6.28
C HIS A 495 12.41 7.07 -6.05
N ALA A 496 13.69 6.76 -6.18
CA ALA A 496 14.73 7.78 -6.23
C ALA A 496 14.94 8.25 -7.67
N MET A 497 14.95 9.57 -7.87
CA MET A 497 15.10 10.14 -9.22
C MET A 497 16.54 10.56 -9.45
N ALA A 498 17.21 9.92 -10.41
CA ALA A 498 18.48 10.36 -10.91
C ALA A 498 18.30 11.63 -11.76
N LEU A 499 19.38 12.40 -11.91
CA LEU A 499 19.40 13.55 -12.82
C LEU A 499 19.10 13.18 -14.29
N THR A 500 19.36 11.94 -14.70
CA THR A 500 19.04 11.41 -16.03
C THR A 500 17.55 11.16 -16.24
N ASP A 501 16.79 10.84 -15.18
CA ASP A 501 15.34 10.61 -15.27
C ASP A 501 14.56 11.88 -15.66
N PHE A 502 15.17 13.07 -15.51
CA PHE A 502 14.63 14.35 -15.96
C PHE A 502 14.73 14.60 -17.48
N ALA A 503 15.12 13.59 -18.28
CA ALA A 503 15.34 13.71 -19.73
C ALA A 503 14.12 14.21 -20.55
N TYR A 504 12.90 14.17 -20.00
CA TYR A 504 11.66 14.63 -20.65
C TYR A 504 11.02 15.84 -19.97
N GLY A 505 11.73 16.51 -19.06
CA GLY A 505 11.29 17.73 -18.38
C GLY A 505 10.78 17.52 -16.95
N THR A 506 11.15 18.45 -16.08
CA THR A 506 10.84 18.55 -14.64
C THR A 506 9.35 18.74 -14.41
N THR A 507 8.74 19.70 -15.13
CA THR A 507 7.31 20.00 -14.99
C THR A 507 6.45 18.79 -15.34
N ARG A 508 6.90 18.00 -16.31
CA ARG A 508 6.30 16.70 -16.67
C ARG A 508 6.53 15.68 -15.56
N LEU A 509 7.78 15.40 -15.20
CA LEU A 509 8.10 14.33 -14.24
C LEU A 509 7.44 14.55 -12.86
N VAL A 510 7.29 15.80 -12.41
CA VAL A 510 6.60 16.14 -11.15
C VAL A 510 5.08 15.91 -11.23
N SER A 511 4.49 16.03 -12.42
CA SER A 511 3.11 15.61 -12.72
C SER A 511 3.01 14.08 -12.73
N ASP A 512 3.80 13.44 -13.58
CA ASP A 512 3.68 12.02 -13.93
C ASP A 512 4.07 11.10 -12.74
N ALA A 513 4.83 11.63 -11.77
CA ALA A 513 5.09 11.01 -10.46
C ALA A 513 3.82 10.53 -9.72
N ASN A 514 2.64 11.07 -10.03
CA ASN A 514 1.37 10.65 -9.47
C ASN A 514 0.93 9.22 -9.88
N MET A 515 1.54 8.64 -10.91
CA MET A 515 1.31 7.25 -11.36
C MET A 515 2.08 6.22 -10.51
N GLY A 516 3.24 6.58 -9.96
CA GLY A 516 4.08 5.67 -9.19
C GLY A 516 3.49 5.33 -7.81
N SER A 517 3.67 4.08 -7.36
CA SER A 517 3.16 3.54 -6.08
C SER A 517 3.79 4.11 -4.81
N GLY A 518 4.97 4.71 -4.95
CA GLY A 518 5.76 5.25 -3.86
C GLY A 518 6.15 6.71 -4.12
N PRO A 519 6.50 7.49 -3.07
CA PRO A 519 6.94 8.86 -3.23
C PRO A 519 8.17 8.94 -4.13
N SER A 520 8.13 9.87 -5.09
CA SER A 520 9.31 10.29 -5.84
C SER A 520 10.17 11.21 -4.96
N LEU A 521 11.48 10.97 -4.93
CA LEU A 521 12.43 11.65 -4.05
C LEU A 521 13.69 12.11 -4.79
N ALA A 522 14.13 13.34 -4.50
CA ALA A 522 15.38 13.91 -4.99
C ALA A 522 15.85 15.03 -4.05
N SER A 523 16.48 14.67 -2.92
CA SER A 523 16.53 15.53 -1.74
C SER A 523 17.32 16.82 -1.89
N ASN A 524 18.38 16.80 -2.71
CA ASN A 524 19.19 17.98 -2.99
C ASN A 524 18.80 18.69 -4.29
N LEU A 525 17.84 18.18 -5.08
CA LEU A 525 17.36 18.84 -6.29
C LEU A 525 16.22 19.81 -5.96
N LEU A 526 16.41 21.08 -6.35
CA LEU A 526 15.54 22.20 -6.04
C LEU A 526 14.98 22.84 -7.32
N ASN A 527 13.74 23.31 -7.27
CA ASN A 527 13.10 24.08 -8.34
C ASN A 527 13.58 25.55 -8.38
N ASN A 528 12.98 26.34 -9.27
CA ASN A 528 13.17 27.79 -9.42
C ASN A 528 12.83 28.63 -8.17
N GLU A 529 12.12 28.08 -7.19
CA GLU A 529 11.76 28.74 -5.92
C GLU A 529 12.73 28.37 -4.78
N GLY A 530 13.66 27.43 -5.00
CA GLY A 530 14.53 26.86 -3.96
C GLY A 530 13.86 25.75 -3.12
N THR A 531 12.69 25.29 -3.54
CA THR A 531 11.92 24.21 -2.92
C THR A 531 12.32 22.88 -3.55
N ALA A 532 12.22 21.74 -2.84
CA ALA A 532 12.57 20.44 -3.43
C ALA A 532 11.64 20.10 -4.62
N VAL A 533 12.20 19.53 -5.69
CA VAL A 533 11.49 19.35 -6.98
C VAL A 533 10.15 18.61 -6.85
N PHE A 534 10.07 17.57 -6.02
CA PHE A 534 8.84 16.80 -5.79
C PHE A 534 8.00 17.27 -4.59
N TYR A 535 8.25 18.46 -4.04
CA TYR A 535 7.48 18.97 -2.90
C TYR A 535 6.00 19.13 -3.25
N ARG A 536 5.12 18.52 -2.44
CA ARG A 536 3.66 18.38 -2.65
C ARG A 536 3.25 17.58 -3.90
N SER A 537 4.17 16.90 -4.58
CA SER A 537 3.78 15.87 -5.54
C SER A 537 3.08 14.70 -4.81
N THR A 538 2.30 13.91 -5.54
CA THR A 538 1.49 12.82 -4.98
C THR A 538 1.85 11.46 -5.59
N SER A 539 1.34 10.37 -5.03
CA SER A 539 1.63 9.00 -5.49
C SER A 539 0.52 7.99 -5.15
N TRP A 540 0.62 6.77 -5.70
CA TRP A 540 -0.16 5.54 -5.50
C TRP A 540 -1.63 5.58 -5.93
N SER A 541 -2.34 6.65 -5.60
CA SER A 541 -3.73 6.91 -5.98
C SER A 541 -4.16 8.28 -5.46
N ARG A 542 -3.40 9.33 -5.84
CA ARG A 542 -3.58 10.74 -5.40
C ARG A 542 -3.51 10.98 -3.88
N ASN A 543 -3.25 9.96 -3.06
CA ASN A 543 -3.57 9.99 -1.63
C ASN A 543 -2.37 10.09 -0.67
N ARG A 544 -1.14 9.89 -1.15
CA ARG A 544 0.08 10.24 -0.40
C ARG A 544 0.68 11.52 -0.96
N VAL A 545 1.18 12.39 -0.08
CA VAL A 545 1.87 13.64 -0.44
C VAL A 545 3.33 13.55 0.00
N THR A 546 4.27 13.82 -0.90
CA THR A 546 5.71 13.79 -0.59
C THR A 546 6.25 15.21 -0.35
N ASN A 547 7.23 15.34 0.55
CA ASN A 547 7.99 16.58 0.74
C ASN A 547 9.15 16.70 -0.28
N GLY A 548 9.34 15.69 -1.14
CA GLY A 548 10.41 15.58 -2.14
C GLY A 548 11.81 15.31 -1.59
N ARG A 549 12.01 15.41 -0.26
CA ARG A 549 13.30 15.31 0.42
C ARG A 549 13.53 14.00 1.17
N TYR A 550 12.52 13.45 1.81
CA TYR A 550 12.63 12.15 2.47
C TYR A 550 11.29 11.46 2.57
N THR A 551 11.32 10.15 2.83
CA THR A 551 10.15 9.42 3.31
C THR A 551 10.51 8.55 4.51
N VAL A 552 9.50 8.13 5.26
CA VAL A 552 9.62 7.14 6.33
C VAL A 552 8.69 5.98 5.96
N VAL A 553 9.24 4.79 5.78
CA VAL A 553 8.48 3.57 5.54
C VAL A 553 8.46 2.77 6.83
N GLU A 554 7.26 2.48 7.33
CA GLU A 554 7.08 1.58 8.48
C GLU A 554 6.95 0.13 7.98
N ARG A 555 7.82 -0.76 8.48
CA ARG A 555 7.79 -2.21 8.18
C ARG A 555 8.12 -3.00 9.44
N ALA A 556 7.34 -4.04 9.73
CA ALA A 556 7.47 -4.86 10.94
C ALA A 556 7.61 -4.02 12.23
N GLY A 557 6.89 -2.89 12.33
CA GLY A 557 6.96 -1.97 13.47
C GLY A 557 8.13 -0.99 13.51
N TYR A 558 9.10 -1.07 12.60
CA TYR A 558 10.27 -0.18 12.57
C TYR A 558 10.12 0.93 11.54
N LYS A 559 10.59 2.14 11.90
CA LYS A 559 10.60 3.32 11.03
C LYS A 559 11.90 3.39 10.25
N ILE A 560 11.82 3.21 8.94
CA ILE A 560 12.99 3.23 8.04
C ILE A 560 12.94 4.51 7.21
N GLY A 561 13.87 5.42 7.48
CA GLY A 561 13.99 6.70 6.79
C GLY A 561 14.81 6.60 5.51
N PHE A 562 14.32 7.16 4.40
CA PHE A 562 15.01 7.19 3.11
C PHE A 562 15.17 8.62 2.61
N PHE A 563 16.36 8.96 2.09
CA PHE A 563 16.62 10.20 1.33
C PHE A 563 17.53 9.92 0.13
N VAL A 564 17.51 10.82 -0.86
CA VAL A 564 18.11 10.65 -2.19
C VAL A 564 19.10 11.76 -2.51
N LEU A 565 20.33 11.43 -2.85
CA LEU A 565 21.35 12.39 -3.29
C LEU A 565 21.68 12.21 -4.77
N ASN A 566 21.86 13.35 -5.44
CA ASN A 566 22.44 13.45 -6.76
C ASN A 566 23.72 14.32 -6.73
N ASP A 567 24.63 14.09 -7.67
CA ASP A 567 25.86 14.88 -7.85
C ASP A 567 25.53 16.32 -8.29
N PRO A 568 25.88 17.35 -7.49
CA PRO A 568 25.59 18.73 -7.86
C PRO A 568 26.27 19.22 -9.13
N ALA A 569 27.37 18.57 -9.58
CA ALA A 569 28.05 18.95 -10.82
C ALA A 569 27.23 18.62 -12.08
N GLN A 570 26.42 17.55 -12.03
CA GLN A 570 25.61 17.09 -13.17
C GLN A 570 24.33 17.91 -13.35
N ALA A 571 23.76 18.45 -12.26
CA ALA A 571 22.48 19.16 -12.30
C ALA A 571 22.50 20.38 -13.22
N ALA A 572 23.60 21.13 -13.25
CA ALA A 572 23.75 22.30 -14.11
C ALA A 572 23.67 21.96 -15.61
N VAL A 573 24.05 20.74 -16.01
CA VAL A 573 23.99 20.28 -17.41
C VAL A 573 22.55 20.01 -17.82
N ILE A 574 21.80 19.26 -16.99
CA ILE A 574 20.41 18.89 -17.26
C ILE A 574 19.50 20.13 -17.30
N SER A 575 19.59 21.00 -16.29
CA SER A 575 18.80 22.24 -16.21
C SER A 575 18.96 23.10 -17.46
N ALA A 576 20.22 23.33 -17.85
CA ALA A 576 20.51 24.10 -19.05
C ALA A 576 19.94 23.39 -20.29
N SER A 577 20.14 22.09 -20.45
CA SER A 577 19.67 21.33 -21.61
C SER A 577 18.14 21.27 -21.76
N ASN A 578 17.40 21.22 -20.64
CA ASN A 578 15.93 21.25 -20.64
C ASN A 578 15.33 22.67 -20.79
N GLY A 579 16.12 23.72 -20.55
CA GLY A 579 15.62 25.09 -20.41
C GLY A 579 14.87 25.35 -19.10
N GLU A 580 14.96 24.44 -18.13
CA GLU A 580 14.30 24.51 -16.82
C GLU A 580 15.31 24.77 -15.71
N PHE A 581 14.91 25.46 -14.64
CA PHE A 581 15.81 25.75 -13.53
C PHE A 581 15.70 24.71 -12.40
N ILE A 582 16.35 23.55 -12.58
CA ILE A 582 16.75 22.71 -11.44
C ILE A 582 18.07 23.27 -10.87
N THR A 583 18.24 23.32 -9.56
CA THR A 583 19.54 23.49 -8.92
C THR A 583 19.81 22.38 -7.93
N ALA A 584 21.05 21.92 -7.84
CA ALA A 584 21.46 21.00 -6.80
C ALA A 584 22.10 21.76 -5.63
N ARG A 585 21.57 21.56 -4.42
CA ARG A 585 22.24 21.93 -3.18
C ARG A 585 23.42 20.98 -2.93
N ASP A 586 24.41 21.46 -2.17
CA ASP A 586 25.50 20.61 -1.68
C ASP A 586 24.95 19.34 -1.00
N TRP A 587 25.52 18.20 -1.35
CA TRP A 587 25.04 16.90 -0.89
C TRP A 587 25.34 16.68 0.60
N THR A 588 26.41 17.28 1.14
CA THR A 588 26.81 17.20 2.56
C THR A 588 25.82 17.98 3.42
N ASP A 589 25.56 19.25 3.06
CA ASP A 589 24.57 20.09 3.75
C ASP A 589 23.16 19.49 3.68
N THR A 590 22.82 18.81 2.58
CA THR A 590 21.53 18.15 2.42
C THR A 590 21.43 16.88 3.24
N ALA A 591 22.49 16.05 3.24
CA ALA A 591 22.55 14.83 4.04
C ALA A 591 22.44 15.13 5.54
N ALA A 592 23.21 16.10 6.05
CA ALA A 592 23.16 16.49 7.46
C ALA A 592 21.75 16.95 7.88
N GLU A 593 21.05 17.68 7.02
CA GLU A 593 19.65 18.08 7.24
C GLU A 593 18.70 16.87 7.23
N GLN A 594 18.77 15.99 6.23
CA GLN A 594 17.83 14.86 6.12
C GLN A 594 18.06 13.81 7.21
N ILE A 595 19.32 13.53 7.58
CA ILE A 595 19.66 12.67 8.72
C ILE A 595 19.08 13.24 10.02
N THR A 596 19.20 14.56 10.24
CA THR A 596 18.62 15.23 11.41
C THR A 596 17.09 15.16 11.39
N ALA A 597 16.45 15.36 10.24
CA ALA A 597 14.99 15.27 10.10
C ALA A 597 14.47 13.85 10.38
N LEU A 598 15.12 12.82 9.84
CA LEU A 598 14.77 11.41 10.04
C LEU A 598 15.03 10.94 11.48
N GLN A 599 16.09 11.42 12.13
CA GLN A 599 16.31 11.21 13.56
C GLN A 599 15.21 11.84 14.41
N ASN A 600 14.78 13.07 14.09
CA ASN A 600 13.67 13.74 14.77
C ASN A 600 12.30 13.07 14.52
N ALA A 601 12.11 12.42 13.36
CA ALA A 601 10.93 11.60 13.05
C ALA A 601 10.92 10.24 13.81
N GLY A 602 12.02 9.90 14.49
CA GLY A 602 12.18 8.67 15.25
C GLY A 602 12.46 7.44 14.39
N CYS A 603 13.28 7.56 13.34
CA CYS A 603 13.66 6.41 12.50
C CYS A 603 14.68 5.49 13.21
N ASP A 604 14.40 4.20 13.21
CA ASP A 604 15.28 3.13 13.73
C ASP A 604 16.45 2.80 12.79
N ALA A 605 16.29 3.10 11.49
CA ALA A 605 17.32 3.02 10.47
C ALA A 605 17.18 4.18 9.47
N ILE A 606 18.30 4.64 8.92
CA ILE A 606 18.37 5.71 7.93
C ILE A 606 19.18 5.22 6.73
N LEU A 607 18.57 5.21 5.55
CA LEU A 607 19.20 4.81 4.29
C LEU A 607 19.38 6.02 3.38
N ALA A 608 20.58 6.15 2.83
CA ALA A 608 20.87 7.13 1.78
C ALA A 608 20.92 6.40 0.43
N ILE A 609 20.04 6.80 -0.49
CA ILE A 609 20.10 6.38 -1.89
C ILE A 609 20.94 7.42 -2.62
N VAL A 610 21.89 6.98 -3.45
CA VAL A 610 22.72 7.87 -4.25
C VAL A 610 22.55 7.50 -5.72
N SER A 611 21.71 8.28 -6.40
CA SER A 611 21.30 8.06 -7.79
C SER A 611 22.31 8.60 -8.80
N THR A 612 23.08 9.62 -8.42
CA THR A 612 24.31 10.01 -9.10
C THR A 612 25.40 10.32 -8.07
N ALA A 613 26.55 9.66 -8.18
CA ALA A 613 27.59 9.69 -7.16
C ALA A 613 28.45 10.97 -7.22
N PRO A 614 28.55 11.75 -6.12
CA PRO A 614 29.41 12.93 -6.08
C PRO A 614 30.89 12.54 -5.98
N ALA A 615 31.80 13.45 -6.32
CA ALA A 615 33.24 13.19 -6.24
C ALA A 615 33.75 13.10 -4.79
N GLY A 616 34.54 12.05 -4.48
CA GLY A 616 35.30 11.92 -3.23
C GLY A 616 34.92 10.71 -2.36
N ASP A 617 35.32 10.73 -1.09
CA ASP A 617 35.12 9.66 -0.10
C ASP A 617 33.70 9.74 0.54
N TRP A 618 32.68 9.90 -0.30
CA TRP A 618 31.32 10.28 0.10
C TRP A 618 30.58 9.16 0.85
N GLN A 619 30.76 7.90 0.44
CA GLN A 619 30.12 6.74 1.07
C GLN A 619 30.46 6.69 2.58
N LYS A 620 31.74 6.80 2.90
CA LYS A 620 32.26 6.85 4.27
C LYS A 620 31.82 8.10 5.02
N ALA A 621 31.73 9.25 4.33
CA ALA A 621 31.26 10.49 4.94
C ALA A 621 29.79 10.38 5.39
N LEU A 622 28.92 9.78 4.57
CA LEU A 622 27.52 9.51 4.92
C LEU A 622 27.40 8.52 6.09
N LEU A 623 28.08 7.36 6.02
CA LEU A 623 28.10 6.38 7.10
C LEU A 623 28.63 6.98 8.42
N SER A 624 29.62 7.89 8.36
CA SER A 624 30.16 8.58 9.55
C SER A 624 29.21 9.62 10.17
N GLN A 625 28.18 10.06 9.43
CA GLN A 625 27.16 11.00 9.91
C GLN A 625 25.93 10.30 10.52
N GLY A 626 25.87 8.96 10.48
CA GLY A 626 24.78 8.17 11.07
C GLY A 626 23.82 7.54 10.06
N VAL A 627 24.16 7.53 8.76
CA VAL A 627 23.49 6.67 7.77
C VAL A 627 23.78 5.20 8.12
N THR A 628 22.74 4.37 8.18
CA THR A 628 22.81 2.94 8.52
C THR A 628 23.36 2.13 7.34
N ALA A 629 22.81 2.36 6.14
CA ALA A 629 23.21 1.74 4.89
C ALA A 629 23.09 2.72 3.71
N ILE A 630 23.87 2.48 2.67
CA ILE A 630 23.81 3.21 1.40
C ILE A 630 23.30 2.26 0.31
N ILE A 631 22.44 2.77 -0.56
CA ILE A 631 22.08 2.15 -1.83
C ILE A 631 22.69 3.01 -2.94
N ASP A 632 23.67 2.45 -3.64
CA ASP A 632 24.46 3.13 -4.65
C ASP A 632 23.92 2.75 -6.03
N GLY A 633 23.15 3.66 -6.64
CA GLY A 633 22.56 3.50 -7.96
C GLY A 633 23.55 3.66 -9.11
N THR A 634 24.86 3.78 -8.83
CA THR A 634 25.92 4.01 -9.83
C THR A 634 26.96 2.90 -9.90
N THR A 635 26.76 1.79 -9.19
CA THR A 635 27.64 0.62 -9.23
C THR A 635 26.89 -0.69 -8.97
N ALA A 636 27.43 -1.79 -9.49
CA ALA A 636 27.07 -3.16 -9.13
C ALA A 636 27.87 -3.71 -7.94
N GLU A 637 28.90 -2.99 -7.46
CA GLU A 637 29.84 -3.49 -6.45
C GLU A 637 29.42 -3.15 -5.01
N ASN A 638 29.32 -4.18 -4.16
CA ASN A 638 29.01 -4.03 -2.73
C ASN A 638 30.24 -3.59 -1.90
N GLY A 639 30.02 -2.65 -0.99
CA GLY A 639 31.02 -2.14 -0.04
C GLY A 639 30.74 -2.58 1.41
N THR A 640 31.22 -1.80 2.39
CA THR A 640 30.86 -1.98 3.81
C THR A 640 29.62 -1.15 4.10
N ASN A 641 28.47 -1.78 4.36
CA ASN A 641 27.15 -1.13 4.45
C ASN A 641 26.75 -0.34 3.19
N VAL A 642 27.32 -0.69 2.02
CA VAL A 642 26.95 -0.12 0.72
C VAL A 642 26.47 -1.25 -0.18
N LEU A 643 25.23 -1.15 -0.66
CA LEU A 643 24.64 -2.03 -1.66
C LEU A 643 24.78 -1.39 -3.04
N GLY A 644 25.45 -2.06 -3.97
CA GLY A 644 25.44 -1.67 -5.38
C GLY A 644 24.14 -2.10 -6.05
N ALA A 645 23.44 -1.15 -6.68
CA ALA A 645 22.12 -1.36 -7.29
C ALA A 645 22.09 -1.22 -8.82
N ASP A 646 23.17 -0.73 -9.47
CA ASP A 646 23.27 -0.63 -10.95
C ASP A 646 23.50 -2.00 -11.58
N LEU A 647 22.44 -2.80 -11.59
CA LEU A 647 22.37 -4.13 -12.20
C LEU A 647 21.54 -4.13 -13.49
N GLY A 648 20.69 -3.11 -13.70
CA GLY A 648 19.70 -3.08 -14.77
C GLY A 648 18.90 -4.39 -14.85
N LEU A 649 18.88 -4.99 -16.05
CA LEU A 649 18.18 -6.26 -16.30
C LEU A 649 18.93 -7.51 -15.81
N THR A 650 20.12 -7.39 -15.19
CA THR A 650 20.93 -8.56 -14.81
C THR A 650 20.57 -9.17 -13.45
N GLY A 651 19.86 -8.42 -12.60
CA GLY A 651 19.37 -8.89 -11.31
C GLY A 651 18.79 -7.78 -10.44
N VAL A 652 18.22 -8.15 -9.29
CA VAL A 652 17.74 -7.23 -8.26
C VAL A 652 18.71 -7.26 -7.07
N ALA A 653 19.18 -6.11 -6.61
CA ALA A 653 20.10 -6.00 -5.48
C ALA A 653 19.35 -6.21 -4.16
N GLN A 654 19.99 -6.84 -3.16
CA GLN A 654 19.39 -7.07 -1.85
C GLN A 654 20.34 -6.76 -0.68
N LEU A 655 19.83 -6.05 0.33
CA LEU A 655 20.38 -6.03 1.68
C LEU A 655 19.28 -6.39 2.70
N ASP A 656 19.68 -6.95 3.84
CA ASP A 656 18.78 -7.20 4.96
C ASP A 656 19.08 -6.20 6.09
N LEU A 657 18.07 -5.45 6.56
CA LEU A 657 18.14 -4.66 7.78
C LEU A 657 17.69 -5.54 8.95
N VAL A 658 18.60 -5.85 9.88
CA VAL A 658 18.27 -6.71 11.02
C VAL A 658 18.25 -5.88 12.31
N PHE A 659 17.04 -5.67 12.83
CA PHE A 659 16.76 -4.98 14.07
C PHE A 659 16.98 -5.91 15.26
N THR A 660 17.91 -5.51 16.12
CA THR A 660 18.37 -6.33 17.25
C THR A 660 17.67 -5.98 18.55
N GLN A 661 17.57 -6.98 19.43
CA GLN A 661 16.88 -6.86 20.73
C GLN A 661 17.53 -5.89 21.74
N GLY A 662 18.63 -5.23 21.36
CA GLY A 662 19.23 -4.11 22.09
C GLY A 662 18.74 -2.72 21.67
N GLY A 663 17.84 -2.62 20.68
CA GLY A 663 17.40 -1.33 20.13
C GLY A 663 18.39 -0.73 19.13
N GLY A 664 18.91 -1.55 18.20
CA GLY A 664 19.82 -1.09 17.15
C GLY A 664 19.79 -1.99 15.92
N CYS A 665 19.99 -1.40 14.74
CA CYS A 665 19.98 -2.10 13.46
C CYS A 665 21.40 -2.51 13.00
N ARG A 666 21.53 -3.67 12.36
CA ARG A 666 22.72 -4.06 11.58
C ARG A 666 22.34 -4.30 10.11
N VAL A 667 23.33 -4.21 9.23
CA VAL A 667 23.15 -4.41 7.78
C VAL A 667 23.81 -5.71 7.38
N GLU A 668 23.07 -6.60 6.70
CA GLU A 668 23.61 -7.81 6.08
C GLU A 668 23.44 -7.71 4.56
N LEU A 669 24.52 -7.39 3.85
CA LEU A 669 24.52 -7.36 2.38
C LEU A 669 24.39 -8.77 1.82
N ARG A 670 23.48 -8.96 0.86
CA ARG A 670 23.18 -10.26 0.26
C ARG A 670 23.85 -10.40 -1.10
N GLN A 671 23.68 -11.56 -1.72
CA GLN A 671 23.95 -11.68 -3.16
C GLN A 671 22.74 -11.14 -3.92
N PRO A 672 22.91 -10.44 -5.05
CA PRO A 672 21.79 -10.00 -5.86
C PRO A 672 21.05 -11.20 -6.43
N VAL A 673 19.72 -11.10 -6.54
CA VAL A 673 18.89 -12.12 -7.17
C VAL A 673 19.06 -11.97 -8.69
N ALA A 674 19.91 -12.80 -9.27
CA ALA A 674 20.26 -12.72 -10.69
C ALA A 674 19.07 -13.04 -11.60
N ALA A 675 19.06 -12.50 -12.82
CA ALA A 675 17.99 -12.71 -13.79
C ALA A 675 17.67 -14.19 -14.06
N ALA A 676 18.69 -15.06 -14.12
CA ALA A 676 18.51 -16.51 -14.27
C ALA A 676 17.88 -17.20 -13.04
N GLU A 677 18.01 -16.61 -11.85
CA GLU A 677 17.29 -17.07 -10.66
C GLU A 677 15.84 -16.59 -10.68
N MET A 678 15.59 -15.34 -11.10
CA MET A 678 14.24 -14.81 -11.30
C MET A 678 13.47 -15.61 -12.35
N GLU A 679 14.06 -15.90 -13.50
CA GLU A 679 13.50 -16.78 -14.54
C GLU A 679 13.20 -18.20 -14.00
N SER A 680 14.09 -18.74 -13.16
CA SER A 680 13.87 -20.04 -12.51
C SER A 680 12.74 -20.02 -11.47
N ARG A 681 12.51 -18.90 -10.77
CA ARG A 681 11.39 -18.72 -9.84
C ARG A 681 10.07 -18.49 -10.58
N ARG A 682 10.10 -17.74 -11.68
CA ARG A 682 8.98 -17.47 -12.60
C ARG A 682 8.31 -18.74 -13.12
N ALA A 683 9.10 -19.77 -13.44
CA ALA A 683 8.57 -21.07 -13.84
C ALA A 683 7.74 -21.76 -12.73
N THR A 684 8.12 -21.58 -11.46
CA THR A 684 7.36 -22.08 -10.30
C THR A 684 6.09 -21.26 -10.08
N TRP A 685 6.19 -19.92 -10.07
CA TRP A 685 5.05 -19.01 -9.87
C TRP A 685 3.93 -19.24 -10.90
N LEU A 686 4.27 -19.38 -12.18
CA LEU A 686 3.31 -19.70 -13.24
C LEU A 686 2.66 -21.09 -13.07
N ALA A 687 3.39 -22.07 -12.52
CA ALA A 687 2.85 -23.39 -12.22
C ALA A 687 1.89 -23.39 -11.01
N MET A 688 2.13 -22.53 -10.02
CA MET A 688 1.24 -22.35 -8.86
C MET A 688 -0.07 -21.64 -9.27
N SER A 689 0.02 -20.49 -9.93
CA SER A 689 -1.14 -19.73 -10.41
C SER A 689 -2.06 -20.57 -11.32
N THR A 690 -1.50 -21.41 -12.20
CA THR A 690 -2.29 -22.30 -13.06
C THR A 690 -2.87 -23.52 -12.32
N ALA A 691 -2.27 -23.96 -11.22
CA ALA A 691 -2.85 -24.99 -10.35
C ALA A 691 -4.06 -24.45 -9.58
N ASP A 692 -3.97 -23.24 -9.02
CA ASP A 692 -5.07 -22.60 -8.30
C ASP A 692 -6.26 -22.26 -9.20
N ALA A 693 -6.01 -21.77 -10.42
CA ALA A 693 -7.07 -21.56 -11.41
C ALA A 693 -7.84 -22.86 -11.71
N ALA A 694 -7.13 -23.98 -11.88
CA ALA A 694 -7.75 -25.28 -12.08
C ALA A 694 -8.47 -25.80 -10.81
N GLN A 695 -7.94 -25.50 -9.62
CA GLN A 695 -8.55 -25.89 -8.35
C GLN A 695 -9.85 -25.09 -8.08
N ALA A 696 -9.87 -23.80 -8.40
CA ALA A 696 -11.06 -22.95 -8.34
C ALA A 696 -12.18 -23.44 -9.29
N ASP A 697 -11.84 -23.79 -10.54
CA ASP A 697 -12.78 -24.41 -11.49
C ASP A 697 -13.38 -25.71 -10.95
N THR A 698 -12.61 -26.52 -10.19
CA THR A 698 -13.15 -27.74 -9.54
C THR A 698 -13.93 -27.46 -8.24
N ALA A 699 -13.64 -26.36 -7.54
CA ALA A 699 -14.35 -25.97 -6.32
C ALA A 699 -15.80 -25.54 -6.60
N ALA A 700 -16.07 -25.06 -7.83
CA ALA A 700 -17.40 -24.64 -8.28
C ALA A 700 -18.47 -25.78 -8.32
N ASP A 701 -18.07 -27.06 -8.25
CA ASP A 701 -18.99 -28.22 -8.34
C ASP A 701 -18.73 -29.28 -7.24
N ALA A 702 -18.22 -28.88 -6.06
CA ALA A 702 -17.75 -29.84 -5.03
C ALA A 702 -18.01 -29.46 -3.56
N ALA A 703 -19.19 -28.90 -3.23
CA ALA A 703 -19.62 -28.67 -1.85
C ALA A 703 -20.04 -29.98 -1.13
N ASP A 704 -19.09 -30.87 -0.83
CA ASP A 704 -19.28 -32.09 -0.03
C ASP A 704 -18.77 -31.89 1.43
N PRO A 705 -19.64 -31.65 2.42
CA PRO A 705 -19.25 -31.41 3.81
C PRO A 705 -18.82 -32.67 4.57
N GLY A 706 -18.56 -33.80 3.89
CA GLY A 706 -18.22 -35.07 4.51
C GLY A 706 -16.73 -35.36 4.76
N LYS A 707 -15.78 -34.54 4.29
CA LYS A 707 -14.37 -34.94 4.19
C LYS A 707 -13.48 -34.70 5.42
N ASP A 708 -13.75 -33.71 6.27
CA ASP A 708 -12.82 -33.29 7.33
C ASP A 708 -12.89 -34.15 8.61
N THR A 709 -12.98 -35.48 8.47
CA THR A 709 -13.09 -36.41 9.62
C THR A 709 -12.24 -37.69 9.57
N GLU A 710 -11.03 -37.68 8.97
CA GLU A 710 -10.02 -38.72 9.29
C GLU A 710 -8.54 -38.30 9.08
N ALA A 711 -7.96 -37.59 10.06
CA ALA A 711 -6.54 -37.19 10.07
C ALA A 711 -5.85 -37.35 11.45
N VAL A 712 -6.15 -38.42 12.19
CA VAL A 712 -5.53 -38.71 13.50
C VAL A 712 -4.53 -39.86 13.40
N GLY A 713 -3.24 -39.55 13.25
CA GLY A 713 -2.20 -40.60 13.31
C GLY A 713 -0.87 -40.39 12.57
N GLY A 714 -0.52 -39.18 12.15
CA GLY A 714 0.81 -38.86 11.62
C GLY A 714 1.67 -38.11 12.63
N SER A 715 2.84 -38.62 12.99
CA SER A 715 3.85 -37.86 13.73
C SER A 715 4.80 -37.20 12.74
N ASP A 716 4.30 -36.22 12.00
CA ASP A 716 5.18 -35.39 11.18
C ASP A 716 5.90 -34.37 12.06
N THR A 717 7.15 -34.06 11.72
CA THR A 717 8.07 -33.26 12.55
C THR A 717 8.69 -32.10 11.79
N THR A 718 8.02 -31.63 10.73
CA THR A 718 8.41 -30.46 9.95
C THR A 718 7.26 -29.44 9.87
N ALA A 719 7.18 -28.57 10.87
CA ALA A 719 6.86 -27.17 10.61
C ALA A 719 8.20 -26.44 10.38
N PRO A 720 8.28 -25.38 9.55
CA PRO A 720 7.17 -24.61 8.99
C PRO A 720 7.04 -24.77 7.46
N THR A 721 5.89 -25.28 6.99
CA THR A 721 5.55 -25.33 5.55
C THR A 721 4.47 -24.30 5.20
N GLU A 722 3.37 -24.24 5.95
CA GLU A 722 2.19 -23.41 5.63
C GLU A 722 2.55 -21.95 5.29
N THR A 723 3.31 -21.26 6.14
CA THR A 723 3.73 -19.86 5.89
C THR A 723 4.76 -19.70 4.77
N ALA A 724 5.51 -20.76 4.41
CA ALA A 724 6.43 -20.75 3.28
C ALA A 724 5.69 -21.00 1.96
N ASP A 725 4.60 -21.77 1.98
CA ASP A 725 3.73 -22.02 0.83
C ASP A 725 2.81 -20.81 0.58
N GLU A 726 2.25 -20.20 1.63
CA GLU A 726 1.52 -18.91 1.57
C GLU A 726 2.38 -17.78 0.96
N ALA A 727 3.65 -17.66 1.37
CA ALA A 727 4.56 -16.67 0.80
C ALA A 727 4.86 -16.96 -0.68
N GLN A 728 5.11 -18.22 -1.05
CA GLN A 728 5.32 -18.57 -2.46
C GLN A 728 4.08 -18.25 -3.33
N GLN A 729 2.88 -18.43 -2.81
CA GLN A 729 1.64 -18.06 -3.49
C GLN A 729 1.49 -16.54 -3.62
N ALA A 730 1.74 -15.77 -2.56
CA ALA A 730 1.73 -14.30 -2.62
C ALA A 730 2.72 -13.74 -3.66
N GLY A 731 3.86 -14.41 -3.86
CA GLY A 731 4.78 -14.12 -4.97
C GLY A 731 4.20 -14.46 -6.35
N ALA A 732 3.46 -15.56 -6.50
CA ALA A 732 2.82 -15.96 -7.75
C ALA A 732 1.66 -15.03 -8.13
N ASP A 733 0.85 -14.62 -7.16
CA ASP A 733 -0.26 -13.67 -7.35
C ASP A 733 0.28 -12.28 -7.72
N ALA A 734 1.34 -11.82 -7.05
CA ALA A 734 2.03 -10.57 -7.37
C ALA A 734 2.67 -10.59 -8.76
N TYR A 735 3.36 -11.69 -9.13
CA TYR A 735 3.88 -11.88 -10.49
C TYR A 735 2.78 -11.73 -11.54
N THR A 736 1.68 -12.46 -11.35
CA THR A 736 0.61 -12.58 -12.33
C THR A 736 -0.15 -11.27 -12.52
N SER A 737 -0.39 -10.55 -11.42
CA SER A 737 -1.04 -9.23 -11.44
C SER A 737 -0.15 -8.19 -12.14
N ALA A 738 1.11 -8.05 -11.71
CA ALA A 738 2.06 -7.10 -12.28
C ALA A 738 2.31 -7.37 -13.78
N ALA A 739 2.44 -8.64 -14.18
CA ALA A 739 2.63 -9.02 -15.57
C ALA A 739 1.41 -8.69 -16.46
N ALA A 740 0.18 -8.79 -15.93
CA ALA A 740 -1.03 -8.45 -16.69
C ALA A 740 -1.20 -6.93 -16.87
N GLU A 741 -0.88 -6.13 -15.86
CA GLU A 741 -0.90 -4.67 -15.94
C GLU A 741 0.22 -4.15 -16.87
N ILE A 742 1.46 -4.65 -16.72
CA ILE A 742 2.58 -4.30 -17.60
C ILE A 742 2.30 -4.69 -19.05
N ALA A 743 1.72 -5.88 -19.32
CA ALA A 743 1.33 -6.27 -20.67
C ALA A 743 0.19 -5.41 -21.25
N THR A 744 -0.60 -4.75 -20.42
CA THR A 744 -1.61 -3.77 -20.86
C THR A 744 -0.93 -2.46 -21.27
N LEU A 745 0.04 -1.97 -20.49
CA LEU A 745 0.88 -0.83 -20.83
C LEU A 745 1.68 -1.07 -22.14
N ASP A 746 2.29 -2.26 -22.29
CA ASP A 746 2.96 -2.66 -23.54
C ASP A 746 1.99 -2.65 -24.74
N ALA A 747 0.73 -3.06 -24.55
CA ALA A 747 -0.28 -3.04 -25.61
C ALA A 747 -0.73 -1.61 -25.98
N ASP A 748 -0.87 -0.72 -25.01
CA ASP A 748 -1.18 0.69 -25.24
C ASP A 748 0.00 1.42 -25.92
N ASP A 749 1.26 1.12 -25.55
CA ASP A 749 2.46 1.58 -26.27
C ASP A 749 2.45 1.13 -27.74
N GLN A 750 2.17 -0.15 -28.02
CA GLN A 750 2.05 -0.63 -29.40
C GLN A 750 0.88 0.06 -30.15
N SER A 751 -0.22 0.37 -29.47
CA SER A 751 -1.34 1.14 -30.03
C SER A 751 -0.91 2.58 -30.40
N ILE A 752 -0.16 3.24 -29.51
CA ILE A 752 0.43 4.59 -29.72
C ILE A 752 1.47 4.59 -30.85
N LEU A 753 2.22 3.49 -31.00
CA LEU A 753 3.23 3.30 -32.04
C LEU A 753 2.60 3.11 -33.42
N TYR A 754 1.63 2.20 -33.56
CA TYR A 754 0.98 1.87 -34.84
C TYR A 754 -0.22 2.77 -35.21
N THR A 755 -0.57 3.76 -34.38
CA THR A 755 -1.56 4.77 -34.74
C THR A 755 -1.06 5.59 -35.94
N PRO A 756 -1.82 5.66 -37.07
CA PRO A 756 -1.49 6.56 -38.18
C PRO A 756 -1.53 8.02 -37.74
N LEU A 757 -0.46 8.76 -38.04
CA LEU A 757 -0.34 10.19 -37.75
C LEU A 757 -0.77 11.04 -38.94
N PHE A 758 -0.37 10.66 -40.16
CA PHE A 758 -0.63 11.40 -41.40
C PHE A 758 -0.46 10.55 -42.66
N THR A 759 -0.63 11.14 -43.85
CA THR A 759 -0.33 10.50 -45.14
C THR A 759 0.82 11.24 -45.84
N TYR A 760 1.92 10.54 -46.13
CA TYR A 760 3.07 11.08 -46.85
C TYR A 760 2.91 10.89 -48.37
N ALA A 761 2.87 11.99 -49.11
CA ALA A 761 2.55 12.00 -50.53
C ALA A 761 3.78 12.12 -51.44
N ALA A 762 3.79 11.38 -52.55
CA ALA A 762 4.88 11.40 -53.53
C ALA A 762 4.94 12.73 -54.30
N ASN A 763 6.02 13.50 -54.10
CA ASN A 763 6.24 14.77 -54.79
C ASN A 763 6.74 14.56 -56.25
N PRO A 764 6.05 15.07 -57.29
CA PRO A 764 6.50 14.93 -58.68
C PRO A 764 7.62 15.90 -59.12
N ASP A 765 7.94 16.94 -58.35
CA ASP A 765 8.84 18.04 -58.76
C ASP A 765 10.25 17.88 -58.15
N ALA A 766 11.03 16.94 -58.71
CA ALA A 766 12.29 16.38 -58.16
C ALA A 766 13.47 17.36 -57.91
N ASN A 767 13.28 18.66 -58.09
CA ASN A 767 14.32 19.70 -57.93
C ASN A 767 14.11 20.62 -56.70
N LYS A 768 13.23 20.24 -55.76
CA LYS A 768 12.85 21.07 -54.60
C LYS A 768 12.76 20.34 -53.25
N THR A 769 13.02 19.05 -53.21
CA THR A 769 12.70 18.22 -52.04
C THR A 769 13.70 18.44 -50.90
N ILE A 770 13.23 18.99 -49.78
CA ILE A 770 13.94 18.95 -48.50
C ILE A 770 13.75 17.53 -47.93
N SER A 771 14.83 16.83 -47.59
CA SER A 771 14.76 15.48 -47.03
C SER A 771 14.36 15.48 -45.55
N PHE A 772 13.93 14.34 -45.03
CA PHE A 772 13.66 14.17 -43.60
C PHE A 772 14.93 14.43 -42.74
N GLY A 773 16.12 14.09 -43.26
CA GLY A 773 17.39 14.45 -42.65
C GLY A 773 17.69 15.95 -42.65
N ASN A 774 17.31 16.68 -43.71
CA ASN A 774 17.43 18.14 -43.72
C ASN A 774 16.50 18.82 -42.69
N TYR A 775 15.30 18.26 -42.46
CA TYR A 775 14.37 18.71 -41.41
C TYR A 775 14.95 18.46 -40.01
N LEU A 776 15.48 17.25 -39.76
CA LEU A 776 16.06 16.89 -38.47
C LEU A 776 17.29 17.75 -38.12
N ALA A 777 18.15 18.04 -39.10
CA ALA A 777 19.25 18.98 -38.93
C ALA A 777 18.78 20.41 -38.59
N ALA A 778 17.63 20.85 -39.11
CA ALA A 778 17.06 22.15 -38.77
C ALA A 778 16.58 22.20 -37.31
N LEU A 779 15.97 21.11 -36.82
CA LEU A 779 15.58 20.98 -35.41
C LEU A 779 16.80 21.01 -34.48
N TYR A 780 17.87 20.28 -34.81
CA TYR A 780 19.12 20.31 -34.03
C TYR A 780 19.73 21.71 -33.99
N ALA A 781 19.74 22.44 -35.11
CA ALA A 781 20.23 23.81 -35.18
C ALA A 781 19.37 24.79 -34.35
N GLU A 782 18.05 24.63 -34.37
CA GLU A 782 17.12 25.46 -33.59
C GLU A 782 17.33 25.27 -32.07
N ILE A 783 17.53 24.03 -31.61
CA ILE A 783 17.79 23.73 -30.19
C ILE A 783 19.04 24.46 -29.69
N VAL A 784 20.14 24.41 -30.44
CA VAL A 784 21.39 25.12 -30.07
C VAL A 784 21.27 26.63 -30.24
N THR A 785 20.42 27.12 -31.16
CA THR A 785 20.17 28.55 -31.35
C THR A 785 19.35 29.15 -30.19
N ASN A 786 18.42 28.38 -29.62
CA ASN A 786 17.61 28.78 -28.48
C ASN A 786 18.30 28.55 -27.12
N ASP A 787 19.39 27.78 -27.10
CA ASP A 787 20.23 27.54 -25.93
C ASP A 787 21.04 28.80 -25.54
N THR A 788 20.54 29.57 -24.59
CA THR A 788 21.23 30.77 -24.07
C THR A 788 22.47 30.47 -23.22
N ALA A 789 22.82 29.19 -23.01
CA ALA A 789 23.87 28.72 -22.12
C ALA A 789 24.91 27.79 -22.78
N THR A 790 24.99 27.75 -24.13
CA THR A 790 25.91 26.85 -24.89
C THR A 790 27.38 26.88 -24.44
N GLY A 791 27.86 27.96 -23.83
CA GLY A 791 29.25 28.14 -23.41
C GLY A 791 30.23 28.38 -24.56
N LEU A 792 29.73 28.58 -25.79
CA LEU A 792 30.54 28.79 -26.99
C LEU A 792 31.26 30.15 -26.99
N PRO A 793 32.41 30.27 -27.67
CA PRO A 793 33.08 31.56 -27.86
C PRO A 793 32.20 32.58 -28.59
N GLU A 794 32.34 33.86 -28.26
CA GLU A 794 31.62 34.95 -28.92
C GLU A 794 31.89 34.97 -30.44
N GLY A 795 30.84 34.76 -31.23
CA GLY A 795 30.93 34.68 -32.69
C GLY A 795 31.22 33.29 -33.27
N ALA A 796 31.29 32.24 -32.46
CA ALA A 796 31.35 30.86 -32.95
C ALA A 796 30.04 30.46 -33.67
N SER A 797 30.16 29.68 -34.74
CA SER A 797 29.04 29.02 -35.42
C SER A 797 28.99 27.53 -35.08
N VAL A 798 27.80 26.94 -35.20
CA VAL A 798 27.56 25.50 -35.04
C VAL A 798 26.93 24.99 -36.33
N GLU A 799 27.45 23.89 -36.87
CA GLU A 799 26.81 23.16 -37.98
C GLU A 799 25.97 22.01 -37.42
N ALA A 800 24.76 21.81 -37.94
CA ALA A 800 23.92 20.68 -37.56
C ALA A 800 24.06 19.53 -38.56
N PHE A 801 24.37 18.34 -38.06
CA PHE A 801 24.44 17.11 -38.83
C PHE A 801 23.39 16.12 -38.34
N ALA A 802 22.57 15.61 -39.25
CA ALA A 802 21.61 14.54 -39.03
C ALA A 802 22.06 13.29 -39.79
N GLY A 803 22.71 12.34 -39.10
CA GLY A 803 23.12 11.07 -39.70
C GLY A 803 22.06 9.99 -39.57
N GLY A 804 22.22 8.88 -40.31
CA GLY A 804 21.41 7.67 -40.18
C GLY A 804 19.91 7.77 -40.54
N VAL A 805 19.41 8.97 -40.85
CA VAL A 805 18.00 9.21 -41.22
C VAL A 805 17.66 8.53 -42.54
N THR A 806 16.53 7.81 -42.58
CA THR A 806 15.98 7.23 -43.82
C THR A 806 14.71 7.96 -44.25
N GLU A 807 14.30 7.79 -45.51
CA GLU A 807 13.07 8.40 -46.04
C GLU A 807 11.91 7.41 -45.89
N PRO A 808 10.82 7.74 -45.17
CA PRO A 808 9.69 6.84 -44.98
C PRO A 808 8.91 6.61 -46.29
N GLU A 809 8.27 5.45 -46.44
CA GLU A 809 7.53 5.11 -47.66
C GLU A 809 6.30 6.02 -47.87
N TYR A 810 5.92 6.27 -49.12
CA TYR A 810 4.70 7.05 -49.43
C TYR A 810 3.44 6.26 -49.10
N GLY A 811 2.73 6.67 -48.05
CA GLY A 811 1.54 5.98 -47.53
C GLY A 811 1.00 6.65 -46.27
N GLU A 812 0.19 5.94 -45.50
CA GLU A 812 -0.10 6.34 -44.12
C GLU A 812 1.16 6.12 -43.26
N ILE A 813 1.61 7.15 -42.54
CA ILE A 813 2.78 7.13 -41.66
C ILE A 813 2.28 6.96 -40.23
N THR A 814 2.61 5.85 -39.59
CA THR A 814 2.42 5.66 -38.15
C THR A 814 3.54 6.34 -37.35
N ARG A 815 3.39 6.41 -36.03
CA ARG A 815 4.49 6.87 -35.17
C ARG A 815 5.70 5.93 -35.26
N GLY A 816 5.47 4.62 -35.41
CA GLY A 816 6.51 3.62 -35.64
C GLY A 816 7.29 3.82 -36.94
N ASP A 817 6.61 4.14 -38.04
CA ASP A 817 7.29 4.43 -39.33
C ASP A 817 8.17 5.68 -39.23
N LEU A 818 7.67 6.71 -38.52
CA LEU A 818 8.43 7.93 -38.23
C LEU A 818 9.66 7.66 -37.33
N MET A 819 9.55 6.71 -36.39
CA MET A 819 10.66 6.31 -35.52
C MET A 819 11.68 5.42 -36.23
N ALA A 820 11.24 4.48 -37.07
CA ALA A 820 12.11 3.67 -37.92
C ALA A 820 12.86 4.49 -38.98
N ALA A 821 12.34 5.66 -39.35
CA ALA A 821 13.01 6.63 -40.19
C ALA A 821 14.15 7.41 -39.49
N LEU A 822 14.31 7.27 -38.16
CA LEU A 822 15.28 8.00 -37.33
C LEU A 822 16.35 7.07 -36.72
N PRO A 823 17.53 7.60 -36.31
CA PRO A 823 18.51 6.83 -35.56
C PRO A 823 17.99 6.35 -34.19
N ALA A 824 17.80 5.03 -34.05
CA ALA A 824 17.32 4.44 -32.80
C ALA A 824 18.26 4.73 -31.61
N THR A 825 17.67 5.08 -30.46
CA THR A 825 18.35 5.29 -29.14
C THR A 825 19.45 6.37 -29.10
N ALA A 826 19.57 7.22 -30.13
CA ALA A 826 20.62 8.23 -30.15
C ALA A 826 20.22 9.52 -29.37
N ARG A 827 21.17 10.08 -28.60
CA ARG A 827 21.02 11.35 -27.87
C ARG A 827 21.64 12.48 -28.67
N ILE A 828 21.10 13.70 -28.59
CA ILE A 828 21.63 14.82 -29.37
C ILE A 828 22.64 15.60 -28.54
N GLN A 829 23.85 15.74 -29.08
CA GLN A 829 24.97 16.36 -28.37
C GLN A 829 25.57 17.50 -29.18
N LEU A 830 25.86 18.61 -28.51
CA LEU A 830 26.77 19.63 -29.02
C LEU A 830 28.18 19.20 -28.63
N VAL A 831 29.06 19.05 -29.62
CA VAL A 831 30.46 18.67 -29.40
C VAL A 831 31.42 19.66 -30.03
N SER A 832 32.64 19.73 -29.50
CA SER A 832 33.79 20.24 -30.25
C SER A 832 34.61 19.07 -30.80
N THR A 833 35.06 19.19 -32.04
CA THR A 833 35.96 18.23 -32.71
C THR A 833 36.87 18.96 -33.71
N THR A 834 37.68 18.23 -34.49
CA THR A 834 38.56 18.85 -35.50
C THR A 834 37.82 19.16 -36.80
N ALA A 835 38.27 20.21 -37.50
CA ALA A 835 37.73 20.56 -38.82
C ALA A 835 37.89 19.44 -39.86
N GLU A 836 38.92 18.59 -39.71
CA GLU A 836 39.14 17.41 -40.56
C GLU A 836 38.10 16.32 -40.32
N ALA A 837 37.79 16.01 -39.05
CA ALA A 837 36.77 15.01 -38.69
C ALA A 837 35.36 15.43 -39.13
N ALA A 838 34.99 16.69 -38.86
CA ALA A 838 33.68 17.22 -39.26
C ALA A 838 33.53 17.30 -40.79
N ARG A 839 34.60 17.60 -41.54
CA ARG A 839 34.58 17.55 -43.01
C ARG A 839 34.50 16.12 -43.54
N ALA A 840 35.27 15.18 -42.99
CA ALA A 840 35.18 13.77 -43.37
C ALA A 840 33.76 13.20 -43.17
N LEU A 841 33.06 13.63 -42.12
CA LEU A 841 31.66 13.27 -41.88
C LEU A 841 30.71 13.88 -42.92
N ALA A 842 30.83 15.19 -43.20
CA ALA A 842 30.00 15.88 -44.18
C ALA A 842 30.21 15.37 -45.63
N ASP A 843 31.45 15.13 -46.02
CA ASP A 843 31.83 14.63 -47.36
C ASP A 843 31.55 13.13 -47.53
N GLY A 844 31.42 12.38 -46.42
CA GLY A 844 31.10 10.95 -46.41
C GLY A 844 29.68 10.62 -46.89
N GLY A 845 28.79 11.62 -47.00
CA GLY A 845 27.41 11.45 -47.47
C GLY A 845 26.49 10.69 -46.51
N THR A 846 26.95 10.40 -45.29
CA THR A 846 26.20 9.71 -44.24
C THR A 846 25.35 10.63 -43.38
N VAL A 847 25.49 11.96 -43.54
CA VAL A 847 24.76 12.99 -42.79
C VAL A 847 24.10 14.02 -43.70
N SER A 848 22.94 14.51 -43.28
CA SER A 848 22.30 15.72 -43.84
C SER A 848 22.65 16.95 -43.02
N ARG A 849 22.89 18.08 -43.69
CA ARG A 849 22.89 19.43 -43.09
C ARG A 849 21.51 20.07 -43.21
N VAL A 850 21.30 21.23 -42.58
CA VAL A 850 20.14 22.10 -42.90
C VAL A 850 20.09 22.38 -44.40
N TYR A 851 18.89 22.44 -45.00
CA TYR A 851 18.73 22.46 -46.47
C TYR A 851 19.63 23.46 -47.18
N GLN A 852 19.63 24.73 -46.75
CA GLN A 852 20.44 25.80 -47.35
C GLN A 852 21.96 25.48 -47.33
N ASN A 853 22.46 24.91 -46.23
CA ASN A 853 23.88 24.55 -46.11
C ASN A 853 24.20 23.29 -46.93
N SER A 854 23.25 22.37 -47.09
CA SER A 854 23.45 21.16 -47.91
C SER A 854 23.69 21.44 -49.41
N LEU A 855 23.35 22.65 -49.89
CA LEU A 855 23.57 23.09 -51.27
C LEU A 855 25.03 23.48 -51.57
N THR A 856 25.93 23.50 -50.58
CA THR A 856 27.34 23.91 -50.72
C THR A 856 28.32 22.96 -50.03
N GLU A 857 29.59 22.97 -50.46
CA GLU A 857 30.69 22.21 -49.85
C GLU A 857 30.94 22.64 -48.39
N TYR A 858 31.25 21.70 -47.48
CA TYR A 858 31.46 22.02 -46.06
C TYR A 858 32.91 22.46 -45.79
N ALA A 859 33.10 23.78 -45.75
CA ALA A 859 34.39 24.43 -45.53
C ALA A 859 34.43 25.22 -44.20
N PRO A 860 34.47 24.56 -43.02
CA PRO A 860 34.62 25.25 -41.74
C PRO A 860 35.98 25.95 -41.60
N GLU A 861 36.00 27.03 -40.83
CA GLU A 861 37.20 27.80 -40.49
C GLU A 861 37.76 27.41 -39.11
N GLY A 862 39.10 27.37 -39.00
CA GLY A 862 39.80 27.01 -37.77
C GLY A 862 40.13 25.51 -37.63
N ASP A 863 40.92 25.16 -36.62
CA ASP A 863 41.33 23.77 -36.35
C ASP A 863 40.28 23.00 -35.52
N VAL A 864 39.54 23.71 -34.67
CA VAL A 864 38.46 23.19 -33.80
C VAL A 864 37.13 23.77 -34.27
N VAL A 865 36.13 22.90 -34.40
CA VAL A 865 34.79 23.23 -34.89
C VAL A 865 33.72 22.71 -33.94
N TYR A 866 32.53 23.32 -34.00
CA TYR A 866 31.38 22.94 -33.19
C TYR A 866 30.30 22.34 -34.09
N ILE A 867 29.85 21.14 -33.73
CA ILE A 867 28.77 20.45 -34.44
C ILE A 867 27.72 19.96 -33.45
N VAL A 868 26.45 20.00 -33.85
CA VAL A 868 25.35 19.34 -33.15
C VAL A 868 24.85 18.17 -33.96
N THR A 869 24.87 16.99 -33.35
CA THR A 869 24.52 15.73 -34.01
C THR A 869 24.17 14.66 -32.98
N ASP A 870 23.71 13.50 -33.45
CA ASP A 870 23.30 12.38 -32.61
C ASP A 870 24.48 11.47 -32.20
N THR A 871 24.34 10.74 -31.08
CA THR A 871 25.41 9.88 -30.55
C THR A 871 25.82 8.72 -31.48
N ALA A 872 24.94 8.24 -32.37
CA ALA A 872 25.32 7.20 -33.34
C ALA A 872 26.22 7.79 -34.44
N THR A 873 25.90 9.00 -34.90
CA THR A 873 26.75 9.78 -35.81
C THR A 873 28.11 10.13 -35.17
N LEU A 874 28.13 10.49 -33.87
CA LEU A 874 29.39 10.71 -33.14
C LEU A 874 30.23 9.43 -32.99
N ALA A 875 29.62 8.28 -32.72
CA ALA A 875 30.33 7.00 -32.71
C ALA A 875 30.95 6.65 -34.08
N GLY A 876 30.32 7.10 -35.17
CA GLY A 876 30.82 7.00 -36.53
C GLY A 876 31.94 7.98 -36.91
N LEU A 877 32.20 9.02 -36.09
CA LEU A 877 33.15 10.10 -36.41
C LEU A 877 34.61 9.63 -36.49
N GLY A 878 34.97 8.56 -35.78
CA GLY A 878 36.31 7.93 -35.84
C GLY A 878 37.47 8.80 -35.31
N ALA A 879 37.18 9.91 -34.64
CA ALA A 879 38.13 10.90 -34.15
C ALA A 879 37.78 11.36 -32.72
N GLU A 880 38.70 12.03 -32.04
CA GLU A 880 38.44 12.61 -30.72
C GLU A 880 37.46 13.80 -30.82
N TYR A 881 36.53 13.85 -29.87
CA TYR A 881 35.59 14.95 -29.68
C TYR A 881 35.33 15.16 -28.19
N THR A 882 34.95 16.37 -27.80
CA THR A 882 34.53 16.72 -26.44
C THR A 882 33.05 17.04 -26.45
N VAL A 883 32.25 16.33 -25.66
CA VAL A 883 30.84 16.68 -25.43
C VAL A 883 30.78 17.97 -24.62
N LEU A 884 30.13 19.00 -25.16
CA LEU A 884 29.91 20.30 -24.52
C LEU A 884 28.51 20.37 -23.91
N ARG A 885 27.53 19.71 -24.54
CA ARG A 885 26.14 19.61 -24.08
C ARG A 885 25.54 18.30 -24.56
N ASP A 886 24.63 17.73 -23.76
CA ASP A 886 23.75 16.63 -24.14
C ASP A 886 22.31 17.10 -23.93
N TYR A 887 21.53 17.16 -25.01
CA TYR A 887 20.13 17.60 -25.05
C TYR A 887 19.14 16.43 -24.97
N GLY A 888 19.61 15.23 -24.63
CA GLY A 888 18.77 14.04 -24.47
C GLY A 888 18.14 13.51 -25.76
N ASP A 889 17.02 12.83 -25.61
CA ASP A 889 16.26 12.21 -26.69
C ASP A 889 15.31 13.24 -27.36
N VAL A 890 15.91 14.12 -28.15
CA VAL A 890 15.21 15.15 -28.96
C VAL A 890 14.19 14.55 -29.94
N PHE A 891 14.29 13.26 -30.29
CA PHE A 891 13.26 12.61 -31.10
C PHE A 891 11.90 12.60 -30.37
N TRP A 892 11.85 12.87 -29.07
CA TRP A 892 10.59 13.14 -28.35
C TRP A 892 9.83 14.34 -28.96
N SER A 893 10.53 15.44 -29.21
CA SER A 893 9.99 16.64 -29.86
C SER A 893 9.47 16.33 -31.27
N VAL A 894 10.11 15.41 -31.99
CA VAL A 894 9.63 14.91 -33.29
C VAL A 894 8.36 14.06 -33.13
N ARG A 895 8.31 13.14 -32.15
CA ARG A 895 7.17 12.21 -31.94
C ARG A 895 5.89 12.86 -31.42
N MET A 896 6.01 14.03 -30.78
CA MET A 896 4.87 14.76 -30.19
C MET A 896 4.49 16.01 -30.99
N ASN A 897 5.44 16.86 -31.35
CA ASN A 897 5.12 18.17 -31.94
C ASN A 897 4.91 18.14 -33.46
N ILE A 898 5.18 17.02 -34.15
CA ILE A 898 5.02 16.94 -35.61
C ILE A 898 3.59 17.28 -36.06
N ASN A 899 2.58 16.90 -35.29
CA ASN A 899 1.18 17.23 -35.58
C ASN A 899 0.87 18.72 -35.43
N ASP A 900 1.35 19.36 -34.36
CA ASP A 900 1.16 20.80 -34.09
C ASP A 900 1.96 21.68 -35.07
N LEU A 901 3.17 21.25 -35.46
CA LEU A 901 4.06 21.98 -36.37
C LEU A 901 3.67 21.85 -37.86
N THR A 902 2.94 20.80 -38.24
CA THR A 902 2.49 20.55 -39.63
C THR A 902 0.97 20.69 -39.84
N ALA A 903 0.23 21.08 -38.79
CA ALA A 903 -1.23 21.15 -38.77
C ALA A 903 -1.91 19.83 -39.20
N ASN A 904 -1.51 18.72 -38.56
CA ASN A 904 -1.93 17.35 -38.87
C ASN A 904 -1.77 16.96 -40.35
N PHE A 905 -0.82 17.58 -41.08
CA PHE A 905 -0.62 17.41 -42.52
C PHE A 905 -1.91 17.57 -43.35
N THR A 906 -2.85 18.42 -42.90
CA THR A 906 -4.17 18.62 -43.53
C THR A 906 -4.12 19.31 -44.91
N THR A 907 -2.92 19.56 -45.42
CA THR A 907 -2.60 19.98 -46.79
C THR A 907 -1.41 19.16 -47.31
N GLU A 908 -1.38 18.84 -48.60
CA GLU A 908 -0.30 18.08 -49.25
C GLU A 908 1.10 18.62 -48.88
N PHE A 909 1.90 17.81 -48.20
CA PHE A 909 3.13 18.24 -47.56
C PHE A 909 4.35 18.12 -48.49
N VAL A 910 4.54 19.15 -49.31
CA VAL A 910 5.87 19.49 -49.84
C VAL A 910 6.45 20.55 -48.92
N LEU A 911 7.57 20.24 -48.25
CA LEU A 911 8.24 21.16 -47.33
C LEU A 911 8.51 22.52 -47.99
N PRO A 912 8.04 23.65 -47.40
CA PRO A 912 8.23 24.97 -47.97
C PRO A 912 9.69 25.44 -47.85
N GLU A 913 10.01 26.52 -48.57
CA GLU A 913 11.27 27.24 -48.40
C GLU A 913 11.41 27.69 -46.93
N ALA A 914 12.59 27.45 -46.33
CA ALA A 914 12.76 27.45 -44.87
C ALA A 914 12.24 28.73 -44.18
N PRO A 915 11.44 28.61 -43.10
CA PRO A 915 10.81 29.77 -42.46
C PRO A 915 11.88 30.65 -41.81
N GLN A 916 11.91 31.94 -42.17
CA GLN A 916 12.98 32.82 -41.69
C GLN A 916 12.91 33.14 -40.18
N TYR A 917 11.73 33.15 -39.54
CA TYR A 917 11.58 33.23 -38.07
C TYR A 917 10.22 32.71 -37.55
N GLY A 918 10.26 31.61 -36.77
CA GLY A 918 9.59 31.34 -35.47
C GLY A 918 8.06 31.42 -35.25
N VAL A 919 7.50 30.37 -34.60
CA VAL A 919 6.25 30.36 -33.78
C VAL A 919 6.35 29.24 -32.72
N GLY A 920 5.98 29.37 -31.44
CA GLY A 920 5.56 30.59 -30.73
C GLY A 920 4.97 30.51 -29.29
N ARG A 921 5.02 29.39 -28.53
CA ARG A 921 4.74 29.39 -27.07
C ARG A 921 6.07 29.45 -26.30
N ARG A 922 6.34 30.33 -25.32
CA ARG A 922 5.51 31.12 -24.38
C ARG A 922 4.68 30.30 -23.39
N GLY A 923 5.38 29.71 -22.42
CA GLY A 923 5.24 30.20 -21.04
C GLY A 923 6.22 31.36 -20.86
#